data_AF-A0A1C3N8L5-F1
#
_entry.id   AF-A0A1C3N8L5-F1
#
_cell.length_a   1.000
_cell.length_b   1.000
_cell.length_c   1.000
_cell.angle_alpha   90.00
_cell.angle_beta   90.00
_cell.angle_gamma   90.00
#
_symmetry.space_group_name_H-M   'P 1'
#
loop_
_entity.id
_entity.type
_entity.pdbx_description
1 polymer ?
#
loop_
_entity_poly.entity_id
_entity_poly.type
_entity_poly.pdbx_seq_one_letter_code
_entity_poly.pdbx_strand_id
1 'polypeptide(L)'
;MTTGRSEAGDRLPAPADKHQRVTQPADTATPSSTTSGAGTGGADSPGGPTDVTTAETSASGKPADPAPGTDQTTGTGGTKADEGTAAGKTQADDMAKPTSGTQADGTAKPTSGTRADGATSPAGTSGADATTSPASGDKADATKTDATKVDGTPPVIAETKAGTAGETKSDRWAAFGPAPEAVPSRPRRAVRAVGRFLIHEWTLATLGALALAVLMTWPTLRYPLYTLPQDYWDPSLQAWQMAWSGHILLANPAQLWQSNTFFPEQWSFAFSDTLLGYAPAGMLGTGPGAAILRYNIMFVLAHALATLGAYALARQLGSARMGAAVAGVTYAYAPWLLAQAGHLHVLSNGGIPLALAMLARGHGWSLRHGYRPERRHDGWVYAGWFVAAWQLSLGFGIGLPFAYFLGGTVVVALVTWFVRQTWIWPERRPFGRRMVTANVVGGLLFGGVGLLLAIPYFNVTELHPYAERSIGDIGIFSPPASGFVTAPAESRIWGGLHEGARAALPWHPEMTLLPGFVLYALAAGGLFFSVWRLRQRLLLLAGVVVTMVLAMGTRFFGGTWTYVPLFEHLPGWNGLRTPGRLMLWATLLLGLLAAGAITALTDRVRDLAAQRIPSWPGPWLRLATLLPLLLVTVEGLNSTPHPVVPSQPAAMRLVDGPMLVLPSNQSLDQHVMLWSTTHFQDVVNGGSGFTPRQLDDVRRVTQSFPDQTSVEYLRTLGVRNVVLLRDQLAGTPWEITVDSPVDFLGITREEIGDAVVYRLFADPSVGGGQPQPTPTGQPGGGLPTSLPSNLPSGLPTNLPSGLPTSLPTNLPTGLPTR
;
A
#
# COMPACT_ATOMS: atom_id res chain seq x y z
N MET A 1 -33.17 -51.96 -30.19
CA MET A 1 -33.23 -51.63 -31.64
C MET A 1 -34.39 -50.65 -31.87
N THR A 2 -34.36 -49.89 -32.98
CA THR A 2 -35.48 -49.31 -33.79
C THR A 2 -36.94 -49.54 -33.33
N THR A 3 -37.97 -48.68 -33.50
CA THR A 3 -38.24 -47.30 -34.01
C THR A 3 -39.73 -46.97 -33.70
N GLY A 4 -40.32 -45.76 -33.83
CA GLY A 4 -39.78 -44.43 -34.17
C GLY A 4 -40.73 -43.54 -35.02
N ARG A 5 -41.48 -42.61 -34.37
CA ARG A 5 -42.30 -41.49 -34.94
C ARG A 5 -43.56 -41.80 -35.79
N SER A 6 -44.69 -41.19 -35.42
CA SER A 6 -45.40 -40.16 -36.21
C SER A 6 -46.44 -39.39 -35.36
N GLU A 7 -47.06 -38.35 -35.91
CA GLU A 7 -47.97 -37.40 -35.23
C GLU A 7 -49.41 -37.47 -35.78
N ALA A 8 -50.40 -37.08 -34.96
CA ALA A 8 -51.75 -36.67 -35.40
C ALA A 8 -52.44 -35.85 -34.29
N GLY A 9 -53.46 -35.04 -34.61
CA GLY A 9 -54.25 -34.36 -33.57
C GLY A 9 -55.46 -33.54 -34.04
N ASP A 10 -56.17 -33.02 -33.03
CA ASP A 10 -57.22 -31.98 -33.02
C ASP A 10 -58.72 -32.37 -33.15
N ARG A 11 -59.56 -31.63 -32.40
CA ARG A 11 -61.04 -31.41 -32.46
C ARG A 11 -62.09 -32.35 -31.80
N LEU A 12 -62.52 -31.91 -30.60
CA LEU A 12 -63.90 -31.61 -30.10
C LEU A 12 -65.11 -31.83 -31.05
N PRO A 13 -66.32 -32.22 -30.54
CA PRO A 13 -67.21 -31.29 -29.80
C PRO A 13 -68.10 -31.86 -28.66
N ALA A 14 -68.96 -31.01 -28.06
CA ALA A 14 -70.02 -31.30 -27.06
C ALA A 14 -71.45 -31.19 -27.71
N PRO A 15 -72.66 -31.25 -27.06
CA PRO A 15 -73.06 -30.70 -25.73
C PRO A 15 -74.20 -31.42 -24.91
N ALA A 16 -74.66 -30.77 -23.81
CA ALA A 16 -75.97 -30.89 -23.09
C ALA A 16 -76.24 -32.12 -22.17
N ASP A 17 -77.16 -32.13 -21.17
CA ASP A 17 -78.14 -31.10 -20.70
C ASP A 17 -78.49 -31.12 -19.16
N LYS A 18 -79.33 -30.14 -18.74
CA LYS A 18 -80.12 -29.78 -17.50
C LYS A 18 -80.72 -30.90 -16.57
N HIS A 19 -81.30 -30.70 -15.36
CA HIS A 19 -81.55 -29.53 -14.43
C HIS A 19 -82.06 -29.95 -13.00
N GLN A 20 -82.29 -28.93 -12.11
CA GLN A 20 -83.17 -28.87 -10.90
C GLN A 20 -82.60 -29.27 -9.51
N ARG A 21 -82.88 -28.58 -8.37
CA ARG A 21 -83.38 -27.20 -8.05
C ARG A 21 -83.30 -26.89 -6.51
N VAL A 22 -83.25 -25.59 -6.12
CA VAL A 22 -83.85 -24.97 -4.88
C VAL A 22 -83.24 -25.34 -3.50
N THR A 23 -82.95 -24.46 -2.50
CA THR A 23 -83.03 -22.98 -2.32
C THR A 23 -82.05 -22.42 -1.27
N GLN A 24 -81.84 -21.08 -1.28
CA GLN A 24 -81.20 -20.22 -0.25
C GLN A 24 -82.26 -19.68 0.78
N PRO A 25 -81.99 -18.79 1.79
CA PRO A 25 -80.90 -17.78 1.94
C PRO A 25 -80.30 -17.51 3.36
N ALA A 26 -79.47 -16.45 3.46
CA ALA A 26 -79.20 -15.54 4.61
C ALA A 26 -78.04 -15.82 5.63
N ASP A 27 -76.93 -15.09 5.41
CA ASP A 27 -76.19 -14.17 6.32
C ASP A 27 -75.46 -14.54 7.65
N THR A 28 -74.46 -13.69 7.93
CA THR A 28 -73.78 -13.35 9.21
C THR A 28 -72.63 -14.20 9.83
N ALA A 29 -71.41 -13.66 9.65
CA ALA A 29 -70.48 -13.18 10.70
C ALA A 29 -69.52 -14.15 11.49
N THR A 30 -68.51 -13.51 12.11
CA THR A 30 -67.27 -14.04 12.71
C THR A 30 -67.32 -14.26 14.24
N PRO A 31 -66.34 -15.03 14.78
CA PRO A 31 -65.45 -14.56 15.86
C PRO A 31 -63.96 -14.92 15.57
N SER A 32 -62.91 -14.70 16.40
CA SER A 32 -62.81 -14.28 17.81
C SER A 32 -61.52 -13.48 18.14
N SER A 33 -61.60 -12.65 19.20
CA SER A 33 -60.63 -12.35 20.30
C SER A 33 -59.26 -13.06 20.34
N THR A 34 -58.12 -12.41 20.64
CA THR A 34 -57.68 -11.68 21.89
C THR A 34 -57.60 -12.60 23.14
N THR A 35 -56.74 -12.42 24.16
CA THR A 35 -56.20 -11.17 24.77
C THR A 35 -54.86 -11.41 25.53
N SER A 36 -54.28 -10.36 26.12
CA SER A 36 -52.97 -10.27 26.82
C SER A 36 -52.98 -10.55 28.35
N GLY A 37 -51.78 -10.78 28.93
CA GLY A 37 -51.47 -10.77 30.39
C GLY A 37 -50.60 -11.98 30.78
N ALA A 38 -49.38 -11.90 31.36
CA ALA A 38 -48.88 -11.17 32.53
C ALA A 38 -49.54 -11.62 33.86
N GLY A 39 -48.81 -12.11 34.88
CA GLY A 39 -47.38 -12.42 35.02
C GLY A 39 -47.01 -12.85 36.46
N THR A 40 -45.73 -13.13 36.75
CA THR A 40 -45.15 -13.54 38.07
C THR A 40 -45.62 -14.90 38.64
N GLY A 41 -44.89 -15.62 39.51
CA GLY A 41 -43.49 -15.48 39.95
C GLY A 41 -43.14 -16.34 41.19
N GLY A 42 -41.98 -17.01 41.21
CA GLY A 42 -41.49 -17.84 42.34
C GLY A 42 -42.13 -19.24 42.47
N ALA A 43 -41.55 -20.23 43.15
CA ALA A 43 -40.19 -20.36 43.73
C ALA A 43 -39.82 -21.86 43.96
N ASP A 44 -38.64 -22.09 44.54
CA ASP A 44 -38.15 -23.32 45.19
C ASP A 44 -37.60 -24.51 44.37
N SER A 45 -36.73 -25.26 45.06
CA SER A 45 -35.83 -26.36 44.69
C SER A 45 -35.99 -27.49 45.76
N PRO A 46 -35.47 -28.75 45.64
CA PRO A 46 -34.18 -29.11 45.02
C PRO A 46 -34.07 -30.50 44.32
N GLY A 47 -32.91 -30.79 43.74
CA GLY A 47 -32.45 -32.16 43.43
C GLY A 47 -31.57 -32.30 42.17
N GLY A 48 -30.27 -32.58 42.34
CA GLY A 48 -29.39 -33.18 41.30
C GLY A 48 -29.03 -34.63 41.67
N PRO A 49 -28.02 -35.29 41.05
CA PRO A 49 -27.07 -34.86 40.00
C PRO A 49 -27.43 -35.49 38.61
N THR A 50 -26.69 -35.43 37.49
CA THR A 50 -25.24 -35.64 37.21
C THR A 50 -24.72 -34.88 35.98
N ASP A 51 -23.40 -34.97 35.77
CA ASP A 51 -22.53 -34.25 34.82
C ASP A 51 -22.86 -34.36 33.32
N VAL A 52 -22.34 -33.41 32.52
CA VAL A 52 -21.27 -33.68 31.52
C VAL A 52 -20.75 -32.38 30.84
N THR A 53 -19.41 -32.21 30.82
CA THR A 53 -18.57 -31.26 30.04
C THR A 53 -18.96 -29.78 29.93
N THR A 54 -18.13 -28.91 30.53
CA THR A 54 -18.01 -27.49 30.19
C THR A 54 -17.13 -27.26 28.96
N ALA A 55 -17.48 -26.26 28.15
CA ALA A 55 -16.59 -25.61 27.20
C ALA A 55 -16.59 -24.10 27.53
N GLU A 56 -15.46 -23.57 28.01
CA GLU A 56 -15.39 -22.18 28.44
C GLU A 56 -15.39 -21.22 27.25
N THR A 57 -16.17 -20.15 27.38
CA THR A 57 -16.42 -19.16 26.32
C THR A 57 -15.91 -17.80 26.80
N SER A 58 -14.87 -17.25 26.16
CA SER A 58 -14.30 -15.97 26.54
C SER A 58 -15.30 -14.83 26.39
N ALA A 59 -15.68 -14.22 27.52
CA ALA A 59 -16.63 -13.11 27.56
C ALA A 59 -15.98 -11.80 27.08
N SER A 60 -16.68 -11.07 26.20
CA SER A 60 -16.32 -9.70 25.83
C SER A 60 -17.26 -8.72 26.53
N GLY A 61 -16.73 -7.90 27.42
CA GLY A 61 -17.48 -6.90 28.18
C GLY A 61 -17.89 -5.71 27.31
N LYS A 62 -19.19 -5.48 27.13
CA LYS A 62 -19.73 -4.35 26.36
C LYS A 62 -19.98 -3.13 27.29
N PRO A 63 -19.38 -1.95 27.03
CA PRO A 63 -19.78 -0.70 27.69
C PRO A 63 -21.24 -0.33 27.34
N ALA A 64 -21.97 0.28 28.28
CA ALA A 64 -23.36 0.68 28.08
C ALA A 64 -23.47 2.16 27.67
N ASP A 65 -24.32 2.44 26.69
CA ASP A 65 -24.69 3.81 26.30
C ASP A 65 -25.63 4.46 27.33
N PRO A 66 -25.41 5.71 27.75
CA PRO A 66 -26.40 6.51 28.48
C PRO A 66 -27.31 7.29 27.50
N ALA A 67 -28.61 7.25 27.73
CA ALA A 67 -29.64 7.95 26.96
C ALA A 67 -30.72 8.53 27.92
N PRO A 68 -31.52 9.53 27.51
CA PRO A 68 -31.28 10.90 27.96
C PRO A 68 -32.30 11.41 28.99
N GLY A 69 -31.91 12.45 29.74
CA GLY A 69 -32.79 13.18 30.66
C GLY A 69 -32.67 14.69 30.47
N THR A 70 -33.81 15.36 30.27
CA THR A 70 -33.90 16.82 30.13
C THR A 70 -34.75 17.44 31.25
N ASP A 71 -34.37 18.68 31.59
CA ASP A 71 -35.21 19.78 32.07
C ASP A 71 -35.44 20.06 33.57
N GLN A 72 -35.40 21.38 33.84
CA GLN A 72 -36.10 22.17 34.87
C GLN A 72 -35.58 22.28 36.32
N THR A 73 -34.60 23.19 36.47
CA THR A 73 -34.70 24.44 37.26
C THR A 73 -35.22 24.42 38.71
N THR A 74 -34.31 24.66 39.66
CA THR A 74 -34.40 25.61 40.80
C THR A 74 -33.03 25.66 41.50
N GLY A 75 -32.61 26.69 42.25
CA GLY A 75 -33.17 28.02 42.44
C GLY A 75 -32.58 28.73 43.67
N THR A 76 -32.06 29.96 43.51
CA THR A 76 -31.58 30.88 44.58
C THR A 76 -30.40 30.45 45.48
N GLY A 77 -29.75 31.45 46.09
CA GLY A 77 -28.69 31.28 47.09
C GLY A 77 -28.69 32.42 48.13
N GLY A 78 -27.72 32.38 49.06
CA GLY A 78 -27.54 33.27 50.22
C GLY A 78 -26.87 32.45 51.33
N THR A 79 -25.94 32.93 52.16
CA THR A 79 -25.74 34.25 52.79
C THR A 79 -24.35 34.86 52.46
N LYS A 80 -24.14 36.19 52.44
CA LYS A 80 -23.98 37.14 53.58
C LYS A 80 -22.97 36.67 54.65
N ALA A 81 -22.06 37.52 55.16
CA ALA A 81 -21.63 38.88 54.78
C ALA A 81 -20.32 39.25 55.51
N ASP A 82 -19.63 40.31 55.07
CA ASP A 82 -18.94 41.23 56.00
C ASP A 82 -18.80 42.64 55.39
N GLU A 83 -18.53 43.66 56.20
CA GLU A 83 -18.66 45.10 55.85
C GLU A 83 -17.33 45.84 55.60
N GLY A 84 -17.32 46.91 54.78
CA GLY A 84 -16.07 47.51 54.25
C GLY A 84 -16.12 48.93 53.64
N THR A 85 -16.97 49.82 54.19
CA THR A 85 -16.91 51.30 54.23
C THR A 85 -16.04 52.14 53.23
N ALA A 86 -16.70 53.10 52.54
CA ALA A 86 -16.19 54.34 51.88
C ALA A 86 -15.25 54.16 50.64
N ALA A 87 -15.39 54.85 49.48
CA ALA A 87 -15.74 56.24 49.10
C ALA A 87 -14.60 57.28 49.31
N GLY A 88 -14.16 58.08 48.31
CA GLY A 88 -14.49 58.15 46.87
C GLY A 88 -14.01 59.46 46.19
N LYS A 89 -14.55 59.75 44.98
CA LYS A 89 -14.58 61.05 44.23
C LYS A 89 -13.39 61.57 43.34
N THR A 90 -13.77 61.91 42.09
CA THR A 90 -13.31 63.00 41.16
C THR A 90 -11.86 63.13 40.66
N GLN A 91 -11.62 62.65 39.43
CA GLN A 91 -11.55 63.45 38.17
C GLN A 91 -10.87 64.85 38.16
N ALA A 92 -9.84 65.01 37.31
CA ALA A 92 -9.40 66.26 36.67
C ALA A 92 -8.44 65.96 35.48
N ASP A 93 -8.23 66.90 34.56
CA ASP A 93 -7.51 66.73 33.27
C ASP A 93 -6.21 67.58 33.12
N ASP A 94 -5.38 67.17 32.14
CA ASP A 94 -4.61 67.98 31.16
C ASP A 94 -3.19 68.60 31.38
N MET A 95 -2.46 68.64 30.24
CA MET A 95 -1.30 69.45 29.75
C MET A 95 -0.02 69.86 30.55
N ALA A 96 1.11 69.19 30.24
CA ALA A 96 2.32 69.67 29.50
C ALA A 96 3.41 70.68 30.01
N LYS A 97 4.70 70.32 29.73
CA LYS A 97 5.95 71.14 29.51
C LYS A 97 6.65 71.79 30.75
N PRO A 98 7.88 72.41 30.70
CA PRO A 98 8.76 72.80 29.54
C PRO A 98 10.33 72.59 29.61
N THR A 99 10.95 72.49 28.41
CA THR A 99 12.27 72.99 27.86
C THR A 99 13.61 73.16 28.63
N SER A 100 14.69 72.58 28.07
CA SER A 100 16.00 73.16 27.57
C SER A 100 16.84 72.00 26.97
N GLY A 101 17.87 72.03 26.11
CA GLY A 101 18.82 73.02 25.55
C GLY A 101 20.27 72.48 25.77
N THR A 102 21.22 72.31 24.82
CA THR A 102 21.41 72.58 23.36
C THR A 102 22.54 71.58 22.87
N GLN A 103 23.35 71.55 21.77
CA GLN A 103 23.66 72.31 20.52
C GLN A 103 24.55 71.43 19.56
N ALA A 104 24.53 71.69 18.23
CA ALA A 104 25.49 71.26 17.15
C ALA A 104 25.74 69.76 16.87
N ASP A 105 25.95 69.26 15.63
CA ASP A 105 25.72 69.69 14.23
C ASP A 105 25.44 68.38 13.42
N GLY A 106 24.59 68.27 12.38
CA GLY A 106 24.64 68.90 11.04
C GLY A 106 25.49 68.04 10.07
N THR A 107 25.11 67.63 8.85
CA THR A 107 23.88 67.70 7.99
C THR A 107 24.12 66.75 6.77
N ALA A 108 23.22 66.23 5.91
CA ALA A 108 21.76 66.29 5.71
C ALA A 108 21.25 65.07 4.85
N LYS A 109 20.05 65.17 4.25
CA LYS A 109 19.36 64.31 3.25
C LYS A 109 18.46 65.27 2.39
N PRO A 110 17.59 64.89 1.40
CA PRO A 110 17.52 63.76 0.45
C PRO A 110 17.12 64.16 -1.02
N THR A 111 16.86 63.16 -1.90
CA THR A 111 15.80 63.08 -2.97
C THR A 111 15.75 63.90 -4.28
N SER A 112 15.50 63.14 -5.38
CA SER A 112 14.56 63.37 -6.53
C SER A 112 14.94 64.29 -7.72
N GLY A 113 14.37 64.06 -8.94
CA GLY A 113 14.24 65.15 -9.92
C GLY A 113 14.21 64.99 -11.47
N THR A 114 13.99 63.84 -12.11
CA THR A 114 13.41 63.68 -13.49
C THR A 114 13.82 64.61 -14.70
N ARG A 115 14.39 64.00 -15.77
CA ARG A 115 14.49 64.48 -17.20
C ARG A 115 15.38 65.73 -17.48
N ALA A 116 15.90 65.98 -18.69
CA ALA A 116 15.84 65.30 -20.00
C ALA A 116 17.19 65.39 -20.78
N ASP A 117 17.29 64.65 -21.89
CA ASP A 117 18.06 64.86 -23.14
C ASP A 117 19.54 65.31 -23.15
N GLY A 118 20.33 64.67 -24.04
CA GLY A 118 21.71 65.07 -24.36
C GLY A 118 22.58 63.90 -24.81
N ALA A 119 22.90 63.82 -26.10
CA ALA A 119 23.73 62.75 -26.66
C ALA A 119 25.18 63.20 -26.89
N THR A 120 26.16 62.37 -26.50
CA THR A 120 27.34 61.99 -27.32
C THR A 120 28.21 60.96 -26.60
N SER A 121 28.64 59.92 -27.33
CA SER A 121 29.92 59.25 -27.07
C SER A 121 31.01 59.94 -27.91
N PRO A 122 32.32 59.76 -27.61
CA PRO A 122 33.06 58.70 -28.33
C PRO A 122 34.24 58.06 -27.57
N ALA A 123 34.72 56.93 -28.11
CA ALA A 123 36.08 56.34 -28.08
C ALA A 123 36.89 56.22 -26.75
N GLY A 124 37.80 55.24 -26.58
CA GLY A 124 38.13 54.06 -27.40
C GLY A 124 39.64 53.90 -27.68
N THR A 125 40.14 52.65 -27.69
CA THR A 125 41.49 52.20 -28.16
C THR A 125 42.72 52.78 -27.41
N SER A 126 43.94 52.20 -27.42
CA SER A 126 44.46 50.84 -27.71
C SER A 126 45.96 50.76 -27.34
N GLY A 127 46.55 49.56 -27.24
CA GLY A 127 47.99 49.33 -27.06
C GLY A 127 48.34 48.95 -25.60
N ALA A 128 48.90 47.80 -25.23
CA ALA A 128 49.77 46.79 -25.86
C ALA A 128 51.27 47.11 -25.88
N ASP A 129 52.04 46.28 -25.15
CA ASP A 129 53.43 45.93 -25.45
C ASP A 129 53.74 44.52 -24.88
N ALA A 130 54.85 43.88 -25.27
CA ALA A 130 55.07 42.44 -25.03
C ALA A 130 56.53 42.04 -24.73
N THR A 131 56.72 40.93 -23.97
CA THR A 131 58.02 40.21 -23.90
C THR A 131 57.90 38.72 -23.56
N THR A 132 58.39 37.87 -24.48
CA THR A 132 59.18 36.63 -24.29
C THR A 132 58.87 35.60 -23.18
N SER A 133 58.64 34.35 -23.60
CA SER A 133 58.95 33.11 -22.84
C SER A 133 60.35 32.58 -23.18
N PRO A 134 60.84 31.56 -22.44
CA PRO A 134 61.31 30.34 -23.12
C PRO A 134 60.81 29.03 -22.47
N ALA A 135 61.09 27.90 -23.13
CA ALA A 135 60.85 26.51 -22.65
C ALA A 135 62.09 25.97 -21.86
N SER A 136 62.27 24.70 -21.46
CA SER A 136 61.62 23.41 -21.80
C SER A 136 61.93 22.31 -20.74
N GLY A 137 61.22 21.17 -20.78
CA GLY A 137 61.53 19.94 -20.03
C GLY A 137 60.57 18.79 -20.36
N ASP A 138 61.07 17.56 -20.60
CA ASP A 138 60.33 16.47 -21.29
C ASP A 138 60.93 15.06 -21.01
N LYS A 139 60.27 13.96 -21.48
CA LYS A 139 60.55 12.48 -21.39
C LYS A 139 60.00 11.74 -20.15
N ALA A 140 59.66 10.44 -20.15
CA ALA A 140 59.53 9.35 -21.17
C ALA A 140 58.52 8.28 -20.62
N ASP A 141 57.76 7.46 -21.38
CA ASP A 141 58.08 6.31 -22.28
C ASP A 141 58.74 5.10 -21.52
N ALA A 142 58.47 3.80 -21.77
CA ALA A 142 57.75 3.07 -22.84
C ALA A 142 57.31 1.63 -22.43
N THR A 143 56.40 0.96 -23.18
CA THR A 143 56.53 -0.48 -23.58
C THR A 143 55.54 -0.90 -24.70
N LYS A 144 55.80 -2.03 -25.38
CA LYS A 144 55.13 -2.49 -26.65
C LYS A 144 54.80 -3.99 -26.68
N THR A 145 53.83 -4.36 -27.54
CA THR A 145 53.85 -5.43 -28.59
C THR A 145 52.63 -5.19 -29.52
N ASP A 146 52.72 -5.10 -30.86
CA ASP A 146 53.04 -6.08 -31.93
C ASP A 146 51.97 -7.18 -32.18
N ALA A 147 51.71 -7.74 -33.39
CA ALA A 147 51.83 -7.36 -34.82
C ALA A 147 51.24 -8.54 -35.68
N THR A 148 50.91 -8.57 -37.01
CA THR A 148 50.73 -7.62 -38.15
C THR A 148 49.89 -8.33 -39.25
N LYS A 149 49.02 -7.64 -40.03
CA LYS A 149 48.86 -7.92 -41.50
C LYS A 149 48.07 -6.86 -42.29
N VAL A 150 48.20 -6.91 -43.63
CA VAL A 150 47.83 -5.90 -44.64
C VAL A 150 47.39 -6.60 -45.95
N ASP A 151 46.47 -5.98 -46.70
CA ASP A 151 46.32 -6.00 -48.19
C ASP A 151 45.17 -5.00 -48.55
N GLY A 152 45.15 -4.23 -49.65
CA GLY A 152 46.17 -3.90 -50.67
C GLY A 152 45.61 -3.04 -51.85
N THR A 153 46.49 -2.28 -52.54
CA THR A 153 46.28 -1.56 -53.84
C THR A 153 45.49 -0.21 -53.87
N PRO A 154 45.66 0.68 -54.90
CA PRO A 154 46.32 1.99 -54.67
C PRO A 154 45.55 3.23 -55.25
N PRO A 155 46.09 4.48 -55.21
CA PRO A 155 45.31 5.70 -55.49
C PRO A 155 45.37 6.20 -56.96
N VAL A 156 44.52 7.17 -57.29
CA VAL A 156 44.59 7.97 -58.52
C VAL A 156 44.82 9.45 -58.17
N ILE A 157 45.77 10.08 -58.88
CA ILE A 157 46.15 11.48 -58.74
C ILE A 157 45.36 12.33 -59.75
N ALA A 158 44.91 13.52 -59.35
CA ALA A 158 44.46 14.56 -60.27
C ALA A 158 44.87 15.95 -59.72
N GLU A 159 45.43 16.79 -60.58
CA GLU A 159 46.10 18.03 -60.18
C GLU A 159 45.16 19.23 -60.06
N THR A 160 45.59 20.23 -59.29
CA THR A 160 45.00 21.57 -59.27
C THR A 160 45.12 22.24 -60.64
N LYS A 161 43.99 22.54 -61.30
CA LYS A 161 43.92 23.58 -62.34
C LYS A 161 42.86 24.61 -61.99
N ALA A 162 43.30 25.86 -61.86
CA ALA A 162 42.40 27.00 -61.72
C ALA A 162 41.62 27.20 -63.03
N GLY A 163 40.31 27.36 -62.92
CA GLY A 163 39.41 27.53 -64.06
C GLY A 163 38.38 28.62 -63.78
N THR A 164 38.71 29.83 -64.24
CA THR A 164 37.83 30.96 -64.63
C THR A 164 36.67 31.35 -63.70
N ALA A 165 36.63 32.62 -63.29
CA ALA A 165 35.50 33.19 -62.56
C ALA A 165 34.18 33.08 -63.35
N GLY A 166 33.22 32.34 -62.82
CA GLY A 166 31.82 32.40 -63.23
C GLY A 166 31.04 33.31 -62.29
N GLU A 167 30.46 34.38 -62.80
CA GLU A 167 29.55 35.22 -62.02
C GLU A 167 28.28 34.43 -61.67
N THR A 168 28.20 33.89 -60.45
CA THR A 168 26.94 33.43 -59.89
C THR A 168 26.05 34.64 -59.66
N LYS A 169 25.16 34.93 -60.64
CA LYS A 169 24.10 35.92 -60.50
C LYS A 169 23.37 35.68 -59.18
N SER A 170 23.54 36.58 -58.22
CA SER A 170 22.81 36.55 -56.96
C SER A 170 21.33 36.64 -57.30
N ASP A 171 20.55 35.64 -56.88
CA ASP A 171 19.14 35.64 -57.20
C ASP A 171 18.46 36.82 -56.49
N ARG A 172 17.99 37.77 -57.31
CA ARG A 172 17.12 38.89 -56.92
C ARG A 172 15.93 38.41 -56.07
N TRP A 173 15.47 37.19 -56.32
CA TRP A 173 14.45 36.45 -55.58
C TRP A 173 14.79 36.22 -54.10
N ALA A 174 16.06 35.94 -53.78
CA ALA A 174 16.48 35.42 -52.47
C ALA A 174 16.22 36.37 -51.30
N ALA A 175 16.25 37.70 -51.54
CA ALA A 175 15.95 38.70 -50.53
C ALA A 175 14.48 38.74 -50.09
N PHE A 176 13.58 38.09 -50.84
CA PHE A 176 12.15 37.98 -50.55
C PHE A 176 11.74 36.60 -50.00
N GLY A 177 12.69 35.68 -49.82
CA GLY A 177 12.46 34.45 -49.09
C GLY A 177 12.23 34.70 -47.60
N PRO A 178 11.49 33.84 -46.87
CA PRO A 178 11.39 33.94 -45.43
C PRO A 178 12.78 33.84 -44.80
N ALA A 179 13.11 34.77 -43.90
CA ALA A 179 14.44 34.85 -43.30
C ALA A 179 14.87 33.50 -42.69
N PRO A 180 16.11 33.04 -42.93
CA PRO A 180 16.56 31.71 -42.55
C PRO A 180 16.39 31.49 -41.04
N GLU A 181 15.75 30.38 -40.66
CA GLU A 181 15.24 30.18 -39.30
C GLU A 181 16.38 30.30 -38.27
N ALA A 182 16.35 31.36 -37.46
CA ALA A 182 17.48 31.80 -36.66
C ALA A 182 17.92 30.73 -35.64
N VAL A 183 18.98 29.99 -36.00
CA VAL A 183 19.46 28.79 -35.30
C VAL A 183 19.63 29.10 -33.81
N PRO A 184 18.79 28.55 -32.91
CA PRO A 184 18.75 29.01 -31.53
C PRO A 184 20.08 28.74 -30.83
N SER A 185 20.57 29.71 -30.08
CA SER A 185 21.80 29.58 -29.29
C SER A 185 21.72 28.41 -28.31
N ARG A 186 22.86 27.83 -27.91
CA ARG A 186 22.93 26.72 -26.96
C ARG A 186 22.05 26.92 -25.70
N PRO A 187 22.08 28.08 -24.99
CA PRO A 187 21.17 28.32 -23.87
C PRO A 187 19.69 28.40 -24.29
N ARG A 188 19.34 29.03 -25.43
CA ARG A 188 17.95 29.03 -25.92
C ARG A 188 17.44 27.62 -26.28
N ARG A 189 18.31 26.72 -26.74
CA ARG A 189 17.98 25.28 -26.91
C ARG A 189 17.77 24.57 -25.58
N ALA A 190 18.62 24.82 -24.57
CA ALA A 190 18.46 24.26 -23.24
C ALA A 190 17.14 24.71 -22.59
N VAL A 191 16.83 26.01 -22.60
CA VAL A 191 15.56 26.55 -22.08
C VAL A 191 14.35 25.98 -22.84
N ARG A 192 14.42 25.87 -24.18
CA ARG A 192 13.37 25.20 -24.98
C ARG A 192 13.29 23.67 -24.75
N ALA A 193 14.32 23.03 -24.19
CA ALA A 193 14.29 21.61 -23.83
C ALA A 193 13.64 21.44 -22.44
N VAL A 194 14.11 22.17 -21.44
CA VAL A 194 13.54 22.21 -20.08
C VAL A 194 12.06 22.60 -20.12
N GLY A 195 11.71 23.67 -20.85
CA GLY A 195 10.31 24.08 -21.02
C GLY A 195 9.44 22.98 -21.66
N ARG A 196 9.94 22.27 -22.68
CA ARG A 196 9.23 21.14 -23.30
C ARG A 196 9.13 19.90 -22.40
N PHE A 197 10.08 19.71 -21.48
CA PHE A 197 10.04 18.66 -20.46
C PHE A 197 9.01 18.99 -19.36
N LEU A 198 8.98 20.22 -18.86
CA LEU A 198 8.05 20.64 -17.80
C LEU A 198 6.59 20.62 -18.27
N ILE A 199 6.30 21.03 -19.51
CA ILE A 199 4.95 20.92 -20.11
C ILE A 199 4.65 19.54 -20.70
N HIS A 200 5.54 18.56 -20.54
CA HIS A 200 5.32 17.21 -21.08
C HIS A 200 4.21 16.50 -20.30
N GLU A 201 3.39 15.72 -21.01
CA GLU A 201 2.17 15.14 -20.43
C GLU A 201 2.47 14.25 -19.22
N TRP A 202 3.54 13.46 -19.26
CA TRP A 202 3.95 12.61 -18.14
C TRP A 202 4.49 13.41 -16.96
N THR A 203 5.23 14.50 -17.18
CA THR A 203 5.71 15.39 -16.12
C THR A 203 4.53 16.05 -15.41
N LEU A 204 3.55 16.56 -16.16
CA LEU A 204 2.33 17.14 -15.61
C LEU A 204 1.44 16.08 -14.91
N ALA A 205 1.39 14.84 -15.42
CA ALA A 205 0.67 13.75 -14.77
C ALA A 205 1.33 13.34 -13.44
N THR A 206 2.67 13.23 -13.38
CA THR A 206 3.39 12.93 -12.15
C THR A 206 3.26 14.05 -11.12
N LEU A 207 3.45 15.32 -11.52
CA LEU A 207 3.28 16.47 -10.63
C LEU A 207 1.83 16.60 -10.15
N GLY A 208 0.86 16.35 -11.02
CA GLY A 208 -0.57 16.34 -10.66
C GLY A 208 -0.93 15.19 -9.73
N ALA A 209 -0.37 13.99 -9.92
CA ALA A 209 -0.57 12.85 -9.04
C ALA A 209 0.06 13.07 -7.65
N LEU A 210 1.26 13.66 -7.58
CA LEU A 210 1.91 14.03 -6.33
C LEU A 210 1.12 15.12 -5.58
N ALA A 211 0.71 16.19 -6.27
CA ALA A 211 -0.07 17.26 -5.66
C ALA A 211 -1.44 16.77 -5.18
N LEU A 212 -2.12 15.93 -5.97
CA LEU A 212 -3.40 15.33 -5.57
C LEU A 212 -3.23 14.38 -4.38
N ALA A 213 -2.17 13.56 -4.36
CA ALA A 213 -1.88 12.67 -3.23
C ALA A 213 -1.66 13.48 -1.94
N VAL A 214 -0.85 14.54 -1.96
CA VAL A 214 -0.65 15.43 -0.80
C VAL A 214 -1.96 16.06 -0.34
N LEU A 215 -2.82 16.51 -1.26
CA LEU A 215 -4.13 17.09 -0.93
C LEU A 215 -5.13 16.06 -0.37
N MET A 216 -5.17 14.86 -0.93
CA MET A 216 -6.09 13.79 -0.51
C MET A 216 -5.67 13.14 0.81
N THR A 217 -4.37 12.97 1.04
CA THR A 217 -3.82 12.38 2.27
C THR A 217 -3.63 13.40 3.40
N TRP A 218 -3.99 14.67 3.20
CA TRP A 218 -3.85 15.68 4.24
C TRP A 218 -4.75 15.37 5.44
N PRO A 219 -4.23 15.32 6.70
CA PRO A 219 -2.98 15.94 7.17
C PRO A 219 -1.72 15.04 7.34
N THR A 220 -1.54 13.90 6.65
CA THR A 220 -0.37 13.00 6.83
C THR A 220 1.00 13.72 6.87
N LEU A 221 1.22 14.75 6.03
CA LEU A 221 2.48 15.50 5.98
C LEU A 221 2.52 16.76 6.87
N ARG A 222 1.55 16.96 7.77
CA ARG A 222 1.52 18.09 8.72
C ARG A 222 2.46 17.87 9.91
N TYR A 223 2.46 16.67 10.49
CA TYR A 223 3.32 16.27 11.61
C TYR A 223 4.01 14.93 11.34
N PRO A 224 4.75 14.78 10.21
CA PRO A 224 5.13 13.48 9.66
C PRO A 224 6.16 12.70 10.48
N LEU A 225 6.68 13.27 11.58
CA LEU A 225 7.55 12.61 12.56
C LEU A 225 6.77 11.99 13.75
N TYR A 226 5.51 12.36 13.94
CA TYR A 226 4.77 12.15 15.20
C TYR A 226 3.38 11.53 15.04
N THR A 227 2.78 11.55 13.84
CA THR A 227 1.43 11.01 13.60
C THR A 227 1.45 9.95 12.50
N LEU A 228 0.61 8.93 12.61
CA LEU A 228 0.38 7.92 11.56
C LEU A 228 -1.10 7.96 11.10
N PRO A 229 -1.41 7.62 9.84
CA PRO A 229 -2.78 7.65 9.31
C PRO A 229 -3.62 6.46 9.78
N GLN A 230 -4.91 6.70 9.99
CA GLN A 230 -5.93 5.80 10.55
C GLN A 230 -5.69 5.50 12.03
N ASP A 231 -4.56 4.89 12.36
CA ASP A 231 -4.20 4.53 13.73
C ASP A 231 -2.66 4.47 13.88
N TYR A 232 -2.19 4.03 15.05
CA TYR A 232 -0.77 3.82 15.34
C TYR A 232 -0.41 2.34 15.57
N TRP A 233 -1.30 1.40 15.20
CA TRP A 233 -1.12 -0.04 15.39
C TRP A 233 -0.43 -0.66 14.17
N ASP A 234 -1.19 -1.03 13.14
CA ASP A 234 -0.66 -1.63 11.91
C ASP A 234 0.31 -0.69 11.13
N PRO A 235 0.15 0.65 11.16
CA PRO A 235 1.15 1.58 10.65
C PRO A 235 2.50 1.52 11.38
N SER A 236 2.53 1.24 12.68
CA SER A 236 3.78 1.11 13.45
C SER A 236 4.53 -0.17 13.07
N LEU A 237 3.80 -1.28 12.91
CA LEU A 237 4.35 -2.52 12.35
C LEU A 237 5.00 -2.27 10.98
N GLN A 238 4.27 -1.64 10.05
CA GLN A 238 4.76 -1.42 8.69
C GLN A 238 5.90 -0.39 8.61
N ALA A 239 5.92 0.61 9.51
CA ALA A 239 7.04 1.52 9.69
C ALA A 239 8.31 0.76 10.17
N TRP A 240 8.17 -0.19 11.10
CA TRP A 240 9.25 -1.10 11.48
C TRP A 240 9.67 -2.02 10.32
N GLN A 241 8.76 -2.63 9.57
CA GLN A 241 9.10 -3.54 8.46
C GLN A 241 9.99 -2.88 7.40
N MET A 242 9.67 -1.63 7.03
CA MET A 242 10.50 -0.83 6.12
C MET A 242 11.85 -0.48 6.76
N ALA A 243 11.89 -0.15 8.06
CA ALA A 243 13.12 0.16 8.77
C ALA A 243 14.05 -1.07 8.93
N TRP A 244 13.50 -2.23 9.32
CA TRP A 244 14.20 -3.51 9.43
C TRP A 244 14.83 -3.91 8.10
N SER A 245 14.03 -3.97 7.03
CA SER A 245 14.51 -4.40 5.71
C SER A 245 15.61 -3.48 5.16
N GLY A 246 15.54 -2.17 5.42
CA GLY A 246 16.63 -1.25 5.08
C GLY A 246 17.88 -1.41 5.94
N HIS A 247 17.72 -1.64 7.25
CA HIS A 247 18.83 -1.88 8.19
C HIS A 247 19.57 -3.19 7.87
N ILE A 248 18.85 -4.31 7.80
CA ILE A 248 19.46 -5.64 7.69
C ILE A 248 20.14 -5.86 6.34
N LEU A 249 19.65 -5.24 5.25
CA LEU A 249 20.32 -5.28 3.95
C LEU A 249 21.65 -4.51 3.92
N LEU A 250 21.87 -3.58 4.85
CA LEU A 250 23.15 -2.88 5.04
C LEU A 250 24.05 -3.59 6.07
N ALA A 251 23.48 -4.15 7.13
CA ALA A 251 24.23 -4.75 8.24
C ALA A 251 24.61 -6.22 7.99
N ASN A 252 23.63 -7.06 7.64
CA ASN A 252 23.84 -8.49 7.34
C ASN A 252 22.73 -9.05 6.43
N PRO A 253 22.81 -8.89 5.10
CA PRO A 253 21.73 -9.29 4.19
C PRO A 253 21.39 -10.79 4.21
N ALA A 254 22.27 -11.65 4.73
CA ALA A 254 21.98 -13.08 4.91
C ALA A 254 20.94 -13.35 6.01
N GLN A 255 20.75 -12.42 6.96
CA GLN A 255 19.80 -12.50 8.07
C GLN A 255 18.47 -11.76 7.79
N LEU A 256 18.18 -11.35 6.54
CA LEU A 256 16.97 -10.59 6.15
C LEU A 256 15.67 -11.11 6.78
N TRP A 257 15.51 -12.43 6.87
CA TRP A 257 14.30 -13.09 7.35
C TRP A 257 14.25 -13.33 8.87
N GLN A 258 15.38 -13.19 9.55
CA GLN A 258 15.54 -13.40 10.99
C GLN A 258 15.43 -12.05 11.70
N SER A 259 14.21 -11.60 11.99
CA SER A 259 14.00 -10.25 12.53
C SER A 259 14.31 -10.15 14.02
N ASN A 260 14.63 -8.95 14.49
CA ASN A 260 14.87 -8.66 15.92
C ASN A 260 13.61 -8.78 16.82
N THR A 261 12.52 -9.39 16.33
CA THR A 261 11.20 -9.45 16.98
C THR A 261 10.71 -10.90 17.03
N PHE A 262 9.80 -11.20 17.97
CA PHE A 262 9.43 -12.58 18.34
C PHE A 262 10.60 -13.41 18.89
N PHE A 263 11.68 -12.79 19.41
CA PHE A 263 12.87 -13.52 19.87
C PHE A 263 12.51 -14.65 20.86
N PRO A 264 13.02 -15.89 20.69
CA PRO A 264 14.02 -16.36 19.72
C PRO A 264 13.45 -17.05 18.45
N GLU A 265 12.19 -16.82 18.07
CA GLU A 265 11.56 -17.47 16.90
C GLU A 265 12.29 -17.19 15.57
N GLN A 266 12.37 -18.21 14.71
CA GLN A 266 13.02 -18.09 13.40
C GLN A 266 12.05 -17.65 12.30
N TRP A 267 12.60 -17.05 11.25
CA TRP A 267 11.87 -16.56 10.07
C TRP A 267 10.81 -15.50 10.39
N SER A 268 10.93 -14.84 11.55
CA SER A 268 9.94 -13.92 12.11
C SER A 268 9.57 -12.73 11.21
N PHE A 269 10.43 -12.35 10.26
CA PHE A 269 10.10 -11.32 9.26
C PHE A 269 9.02 -11.80 8.27
N ALA A 270 8.91 -13.11 8.00
CA ALA A 270 7.93 -13.70 7.10
C ALA A 270 6.56 -13.98 7.74
N PHE A 271 6.34 -13.57 9.01
CA PHE A 271 5.03 -13.70 9.67
C PHE A 271 3.97 -12.71 9.14
N SER A 272 4.34 -11.78 8.23
CA SER A 272 3.46 -10.82 7.54
C SER A 272 4.09 -10.35 6.21
N ASP A 273 3.32 -9.63 5.39
CA ASP A 273 3.78 -8.98 4.15
C ASP A 273 4.96 -8.03 4.44
N THR A 274 6.11 -8.20 3.78
CA THR A 274 7.39 -7.60 4.22
C THR A 274 7.68 -6.16 3.77
N LEU A 275 6.91 -5.58 2.85
CA LEU A 275 7.19 -4.27 2.24
C LEU A 275 8.61 -4.13 1.65
N LEU A 276 9.28 -5.24 1.30
CA LEU A 276 10.70 -5.27 0.88
C LEU A 276 11.02 -4.36 -0.33
N GLY A 277 10.03 -4.11 -1.21
CA GLY A 277 10.13 -3.13 -2.30
C GLY A 277 10.41 -1.69 -1.85
N TYR A 278 10.22 -1.36 -0.57
CA TYR A 278 10.55 -0.07 0.05
C TYR A 278 11.82 -0.08 0.92
N ALA A 279 12.57 -1.19 1.00
CA ALA A 279 13.82 -1.24 1.77
C ALA A 279 14.83 -0.10 1.47
N PRO A 280 14.97 0.42 0.22
CA PRO A 280 15.82 1.58 -0.04
C PRO A 280 15.41 2.87 0.70
N ALA A 281 14.14 3.01 1.11
CA ALA A 281 13.73 4.08 2.00
C ALA A 281 14.19 3.80 3.45
N GLY A 282 14.08 2.54 3.89
CA GLY A 282 14.57 2.07 5.19
C GLY A 282 16.08 2.26 5.42
N MET A 283 16.86 2.38 4.35
CA MET A 283 18.29 2.71 4.42
C MET A 283 18.58 4.17 4.86
N LEU A 284 17.56 5.04 4.88
CA LEU A 284 17.70 6.48 5.16
C LEU A 284 17.30 6.80 6.61
N GLY A 285 18.29 6.86 7.50
CA GLY A 285 18.12 7.23 8.92
C GLY A 285 17.73 6.07 9.84
N THR A 286 17.81 6.32 11.15
CA THR A 286 17.58 5.33 12.21
C THR A 286 16.61 5.85 13.28
N GLY A 287 16.06 4.95 14.08
CA GLY A 287 15.14 5.27 15.17
C GLY A 287 13.68 5.54 14.76
N PRO A 288 12.78 5.62 15.75
CA PRO A 288 11.33 5.60 15.52
C PRO A 288 10.84 6.80 14.69
N GLY A 289 11.35 8.00 14.97
CA GLY A 289 10.98 9.20 14.21
C GLY A 289 11.33 9.09 12.72
N ALA A 290 12.49 8.50 12.38
CA ALA A 290 12.84 8.25 10.98
C ALA A 290 11.95 7.17 10.35
N ALA A 291 11.56 6.13 11.09
CA ALA A 291 10.61 5.12 10.62
C ALA A 291 9.22 5.73 10.33
N ILE A 292 8.68 6.55 11.24
CA ILE A 292 7.40 7.27 11.07
C ILE A 292 7.46 8.22 9.86
N LEU A 293 8.55 8.99 9.72
CA LEU A 293 8.75 9.90 8.58
C LEU A 293 8.78 9.16 7.24
N ARG A 294 9.50 8.03 7.17
CA ARG A 294 9.55 7.19 5.97
C ARG A 294 8.19 6.60 5.63
N TYR A 295 7.46 6.09 6.62
CA TYR A 295 6.10 5.59 6.43
C TYR A 295 5.19 6.68 5.85
N ASN A 296 5.16 7.86 6.46
CA ASN A 296 4.31 8.97 6.01
C ASN A 296 4.66 9.46 4.59
N ILE A 297 5.93 9.47 4.21
CA ILE A 297 6.34 9.79 2.82
C ILE A 297 5.92 8.66 1.86
N MET A 298 6.16 7.39 2.20
CA MET A 298 5.77 6.26 1.34
C MET A 298 4.25 6.16 1.18
N PHE A 299 3.46 6.45 2.20
CA PHE A 299 1.99 6.52 2.15
C PHE A 299 1.49 7.51 1.09
N VAL A 300 2.05 8.71 1.03
CA VAL A 300 1.69 9.70 0.00
C VAL A 300 2.19 9.27 -1.39
N LEU A 301 3.40 8.71 -1.48
CA LEU A 301 3.95 8.23 -2.75
C LEU A 301 3.20 7.01 -3.31
N ALA A 302 2.64 6.15 -2.45
CA ALA A 302 1.79 5.03 -2.85
C ALA A 302 0.52 5.52 -3.58
N HIS A 303 -0.20 6.50 -3.01
CA HIS A 303 -1.36 7.13 -3.64
C HIS A 303 -1.00 7.84 -4.96
N ALA A 304 0.13 8.54 -5.00
CA ALA A 304 0.62 9.17 -6.23
C ALA A 304 0.95 8.13 -7.32
N LEU A 305 1.60 7.02 -6.95
CA LEU A 305 1.94 5.93 -7.86
C LEU A 305 0.69 5.16 -8.34
N ALA A 306 -0.30 4.94 -7.48
CA ALA A 306 -1.60 4.36 -7.86
C ALA A 306 -2.32 5.25 -8.88
N THR A 307 -2.37 6.56 -8.61
CA THR A 307 -2.96 7.57 -9.52
C THR A 307 -2.25 7.54 -10.88
N LEU A 308 -0.91 7.59 -10.87
CA LEU A 308 -0.09 7.64 -12.10
C LEU A 308 -0.10 6.32 -12.87
N GLY A 309 -0.11 5.17 -12.18
CA GLY A 309 -0.13 3.84 -12.78
C GLY A 309 -1.45 3.54 -13.49
N ALA A 310 -2.59 3.81 -12.85
CA ALA A 310 -3.91 3.67 -13.49
C ALA A 310 -4.12 4.71 -14.61
N TYR A 311 -3.60 5.94 -14.46
CA TYR A 311 -3.52 6.91 -15.57
C TYR A 311 -2.73 6.34 -16.75
N ALA A 312 -1.51 5.82 -16.51
CA ALA A 312 -0.65 5.27 -17.54
C ALA A 312 -1.29 4.09 -18.29
N LEU A 313 -1.94 3.18 -17.54
CA LEU A 313 -2.69 2.07 -18.12
C LEU A 313 -3.82 2.57 -19.02
N ALA A 314 -4.70 3.44 -18.51
CA ALA A 314 -5.80 3.98 -19.28
C ALA A 314 -5.32 4.68 -20.57
N ARG A 315 -4.24 5.50 -20.50
CA ARG A 315 -3.64 6.13 -21.69
C ARG A 315 -3.12 5.10 -22.69
N GLN A 316 -2.42 4.06 -22.25
CA GLN A 316 -1.92 3.00 -23.13
C GLN A 316 -3.06 2.21 -23.79
N LEU A 317 -4.15 1.93 -23.07
CA LEU A 317 -5.36 1.30 -23.60
C LEU A 317 -6.19 2.22 -24.52
N GLY A 318 -5.78 3.48 -24.67
CA GLY A 318 -6.28 4.42 -25.68
C GLY A 318 -7.25 5.49 -25.16
N SER A 319 -7.35 5.65 -23.84
CA SER A 319 -8.09 6.72 -23.18
C SER A 319 -7.47 8.09 -23.46
N ALA A 320 -8.28 9.15 -23.47
CA ALA A 320 -7.84 10.54 -23.47
C ALA A 320 -7.33 10.98 -22.09
N ARG A 321 -6.70 12.16 -22.00
CA ARG A 321 -6.15 12.69 -20.73
C ARG A 321 -7.16 12.71 -19.59
N MET A 322 -8.35 13.26 -19.81
CA MET A 322 -9.39 13.33 -18.77
C MET A 322 -9.94 11.97 -18.38
N GLY A 323 -10.14 11.05 -19.34
CA GLY A 323 -10.59 9.70 -19.03
C GLY A 323 -9.55 8.93 -18.23
N ALA A 324 -8.27 9.08 -18.55
CA ALA A 324 -7.18 8.50 -17.77
C ALA A 324 -7.00 9.16 -16.40
N ALA A 325 -7.24 10.47 -16.28
CA ALA A 325 -7.25 11.15 -14.99
C ALA A 325 -8.37 10.59 -14.10
N VAL A 326 -9.57 10.38 -14.65
CA VAL A 326 -10.66 9.70 -13.95
C VAL A 326 -10.22 8.31 -13.50
N ALA A 327 -9.69 7.44 -14.40
CA ALA A 327 -9.17 6.12 -14.00
C ALA A 327 -8.15 6.19 -12.85
N GLY A 328 -7.21 7.15 -12.91
CA GLY A 328 -6.21 7.39 -11.87
C GLY A 328 -6.84 7.70 -10.51
N VAL A 329 -7.74 8.68 -10.46
CA VAL A 329 -8.39 9.10 -9.21
C VAL A 329 -9.35 8.02 -8.70
N THR A 330 -10.14 7.38 -9.58
CA THR A 330 -11.05 6.29 -9.21
C THR A 330 -10.33 5.07 -8.64
N TYR A 331 -9.06 4.86 -9.01
CA TYR A 331 -8.28 3.71 -8.55
C TYR A 331 -7.53 4.01 -7.23
N ALA A 332 -7.02 5.23 -7.06
CA ALA A 332 -6.22 5.59 -5.88
C ALA A 332 -7.06 6.10 -4.69
N TYR A 333 -8.27 6.61 -4.92
CA TYR A 333 -9.11 7.23 -3.87
C TYR A 333 -10.55 6.68 -3.90
N ALA A 334 -10.73 5.42 -4.27
CA ALA A 334 -12.02 4.73 -4.11
C ALA A 334 -12.42 4.68 -2.62
N PRO A 335 -13.68 4.93 -2.23
CA PRO A 335 -14.08 5.01 -0.82
C PRO A 335 -13.66 3.81 0.03
N TRP A 336 -13.72 2.57 -0.47
CA TRP A 336 -13.28 1.39 0.28
C TRP A 336 -11.79 1.37 0.68
N LEU A 337 -10.91 2.02 -0.08
CA LEU A 337 -9.49 2.14 0.27
C LEU A 337 -9.27 3.02 1.51
N LEU A 338 -10.26 3.82 1.92
CA LEU A 338 -10.13 4.73 3.06
C LEU A 338 -10.12 3.99 4.41
N ALA A 339 -10.76 2.81 4.51
CA ALA A 339 -10.64 1.91 5.66
C ALA A 339 -9.34 1.07 5.65
N GLN A 340 -8.60 1.11 4.55
CA GLN A 340 -7.32 0.45 4.35
C GLN A 340 -6.15 1.44 4.50
N ALA A 341 -6.39 2.64 5.07
CA ALA A 341 -5.37 3.67 5.25
C ALA A 341 -4.24 3.26 6.23
N GLY A 342 -4.54 2.39 7.21
CA GLY A 342 -3.51 1.75 8.03
C GLY A 342 -2.71 0.66 7.28
N HIS A 343 -3.22 0.17 6.14
CA HIS A 343 -2.71 -0.98 5.41
C HIS A 343 -1.86 -0.57 4.20
N LEU A 344 -0.68 0.03 4.44
CA LEU A 344 0.24 0.45 3.38
C LEU A 344 0.53 -0.64 2.34
N HIS A 345 0.64 -1.92 2.74
CA HIS A 345 0.80 -3.05 1.81
C HIS A 345 -0.36 -3.22 0.80
N VAL A 346 -1.58 -2.80 1.13
CA VAL A 346 -2.76 -2.78 0.23
C VAL A 346 -2.80 -1.50 -0.62
N LEU A 347 -2.43 -0.36 -0.04
CA LEU A 347 -2.37 0.95 -0.73
C LEU A 347 -1.23 1.02 -1.76
N SER A 348 -0.18 0.23 -1.57
CA SER A 348 1.02 0.18 -2.42
C SER A 348 0.80 -0.65 -3.69
N ASN A 349 -0.35 -0.44 -4.33
CA ASN A 349 -0.86 -1.20 -5.48
C ASN A 349 -0.49 -0.58 -6.85
N GLY A 350 0.06 0.64 -6.88
CA GLY A 350 0.26 1.39 -8.13
C GLY A 350 1.23 0.76 -9.13
N GLY A 351 2.08 -0.17 -8.69
CA GLY A 351 2.91 -1.00 -9.57
C GLY A 351 2.08 -1.97 -10.43
N ILE A 352 0.90 -2.42 -9.97
CA ILE A 352 0.00 -3.32 -10.73
C ILE A 352 -0.41 -2.70 -12.07
N PRO A 353 -1.15 -1.56 -12.12
CA PRO A 353 -1.54 -0.97 -13.40
C PRO A 353 -0.35 -0.42 -14.17
N LEU A 354 0.72 0.03 -13.49
CA LEU A 354 1.92 0.53 -14.15
C LEU A 354 2.68 -0.59 -14.89
N ALA A 355 2.87 -1.76 -14.28
CA ALA A 355 3.46 -2.93 -14.94
C ALA A 355 2.63 -3.35 -16.16
N LEU A 356 1.30 -3.44 -16.02
CA LEU A 356 0.38 -3.73 -17.12
C LEU A 356 0.47 -2.68 -18.24
N ALA A 357 0.62 -1.39 -17.89
CA ALA A 357 0.81 -0.30 -18.85
C ALA A 357 2.15 -0.44 -19.60
N MET A 358 3.24 -0.73 -18.90
CA MET A 358 4.58 -0.93 -19.49
C MET A 358 4.62 -2.17 -20.40
N LEU A 359 4.07 -3.30 -19.95
CA LEU A 359 3.96 -4.53 -20.75
C LEU A 359 3.13 -4.30 -22.02
N ALA A 360 1.95 -3.66 -21.90
CA ALA A 360 1.13 -3.30 -23.06
C ALA A 360 1.84 -2.29 -24.00
N ARG A 361 2.56 -1.31 -23.42
CA ARG A 361 3.36 -0.32 -24.16
C ARG A 361 4.48 -0.97 -24.96
N GLY A 362 5.21 -1.92 -24.37
CA GLY A 362 6.30 -2.64 -25.00
C GLY A 362 5.84 -3.60 -26.10
N HIS A 363 4.69 -4.26 -25.90
CA HIS A 363 4.03 -5.05 -26.93
C HIS A 363 3.31 -4.22 -28.01
N GLY A 364 3.31 -2.87 -27.91
CA GLY A 364 2.61 -1.99 -28.85
C GLY A 364 1.08 -2.14 -28.84
N TRP A 365 0.51 -2.76 -27.80
CA TRP A 365 -0.90 -3.17 -27.75
C TRP A 365 -1.78 -2.17 -26.99
N SER A 366 -3.02 -1.99 -27.45
CA SER A 366 -3.97 -0.99 -26.93
C SER A 366 -5.41 -1.43 -27.20
N LEU A 367 -6.35 -1.30 -26.25
CA LEU A 367 -7.75 -1.65 -26.50
C LEU A 367 -8.36 -0.86 -27.67
N ARG A 368 -8.18 0.47 -27.71
CA ARG A 368 -8.72 1.32 -28.79
C ARG A 368 -8.14 1.01 -30.18
N HIS A 369 -6.87 0.59 -30.26
CA HIS A 369 -6.11 0.55 -31.51
C HIS A 369 -5.63 -0.85 -31.95
N GLY A 370 -5.78 -1.88 -31.11
CA GLY A 370 -5.21 -3.21 -31.35
C GLY A 370 -3.68 -3.26 -31.18
N TYR A 371 -3.05 -4.18 -31.92
CA TYR A 371 -1.59 -4.34 -31.99
C TYR A 371 -0.99 -3.37 -33.00
N ARG A 372 0.06 -2.65 -32.59
CA ARG A 372 0.79 -1.68 -33.42
C ARG A 372 2.30 -2.00 -33.42
N PRO A 373 2.79 -2.77 -34.42
CA PRO A 373 4.18 -3.23 -34.43
C PRO A 373 5.18 -2.07 -34.51
N GLU A 374 4.80 -0.94 -35.11
CA GLU A 374 5.63 0.27 -35.22
C GLU A 374 5.86 0.97 -33.87
N ARG A 375 5.09 0.62 -32.84
CA ARG A 375 5.23 1.14 -31.46
C ARG A 375 5.89 0.16 -30.51
N ARG A 376 6.22 -1.06 -30.96
CA ARG A 376 6.81 -2.11 -30.14
C ARG A 376 8.19 -1.71 -29.61
N HIS A 377 8.50 -2.06 -28.36
CA HIS A 377 9.76 -1.74 -27.70
C HIS A 377 10.08 -2.77 -26.60
N ASP A 378 11.17 -3.51 -26.74
CA ASP A 378 11.59 -4.55 -25.80
C ASP A 378 11.98 -3.98 -24.42
N GLY A 379 12.65 -2.83 -24.37
CA GLY A 379 12.97 -2.14 -23.10
C GLY A 379 11.75 -1.83 -22.21
N TRP A 380 10.56 -1.63 -22.79
CA TRP A 380 9.32 -1.40 -22.01
C TRP A 380 8.74 -2.72 -21.46
N VAL A 381 9.07 -3.87 -22.07
CA VAL A 381 8.70 -5.19 -21.54
C VAL A 381 9.60 -5.58 -20.38
N TYR A 382 10.92 -5.36 -20.48
CA TYR A 382 11.84 -5.51 -19.35
C TYR A 382 11.42 -4.62 -18.16
N ALA A 383 11.11 -3.34 -18.41
CA ALA A 383 10.64 -2.43 -17.36
C ALA A 383 9.31 -2.90 -16.74
N GLY A 384 8.36 -3.39 -17.55
CA GLY A 384 7.08 -3.92 -17.06
C GLY A 384 7.22 -5.16 -16.18
N TRP A 385 8.10 -6.10 -16.56
CA TRP A 385 8.41 -7.27 -15.73
C TRP A 385 9.19 -6.90 -14.45
N PHE A 386 10.08 -5.91 -14.50
CA PHE A 386 10.80 -5.42 -13.32
C PHE A 386 9.86 -4.71 -12.33
N VAL A 387 8.95 -3.84 -12.80
CA VAL A 387 7.92 -3.22 -11.96
C VAL A 387 6.95 -4.27 -11.41
N ALA A 388 6.65 -5.33 -12.16
CA ALA A 388 5.86 -6.46 -11.64
C ALA A 388 6.58 -7.19 -10.49
N ALA A 389 7.88 -7.46 -10.62
CA ALA A 389 8.68 -8.11 -9.58
C ALA A 389 8.80 -7.24 -8.31
N TRP A 390 9.02 -5.94 -8.47
CA TRP A 390 9.00 -4.96 -7.38
C TRP A 390 7.63 -4.86 -6.70
N GLN A 391 6.53 -4.89 -7.46
CA GLN A 391 5.18 -4.89 -6.91
C GLN A 391 4.88 -6.17 -6.11
N LEU A 392 5.43 -7.31 -6.54
CA LEU A 392 5.32 -8.58 -5.80
C LEU A 392 6.16 -8.55 -4.51
N SER A 393 7.33 -7.91 -4.52
CA SER A 393 8.18 -7.75 -3.33
C SER A 393 7.66 -6.74 -2.30
N LEU A 394 6.47 -6.18 -2.47
CA LEU A 394 5.80 -5.38 -1.42
C LEU A 394 4.93 -6.25 -0.50
N GLY A 395 4.44 -7.39 -1.00
CA GLY A 395 3.58 -8.29 -0.24
C GLY A 395 2.77 -9.22 -1.13
N PHE A 396 2.53 -10.45 -0.65
CA PHE A 396 1.65 -11.42 -1.31
C PHE A 396 0.17 -11.09 -1.12
N GLY A 397 -0.22 -10.32 -0.09
CA GLY A 397 -1.62 -9.96 0.19
C GLY A 397 -2.37 -9.32 -0.98
N ILE A 398 -1.68 -8.56 -1.83
CA ILE A 398 -2.17 -8.12 -3.16
C ILE A 398 -1.30 -8.61 -4.33
N GLY A 399 -0.03 -8.96 -4.07
CA GLY A 399 0.91 -9.46 -5.08
C GLY A 399 0.56 -10.84 -5.62
N LEU A 400 -0.01 -11.74 -4.80
CA LEU A 400 -0.37 -13.09 -5.23
C LEU A 400 -1.53 -13.08 -6.26
N PRO A 401 -2.67 -12.40 -6.05
CA PRO A 401 -3.69 -12.22 -7.08
C PRO A 401 -3.14 -11.57 -8.37
N PHE A 402 -2.20 -10.63 -8.24
CA PHE A 402 -1.52 -10.01 -9.40
C PHE A 402 -0.63 -11.00 -10.16
N ALA A 403 0.12 -11.86 -9.47
CA ALA A 403 0.93 -12.90 -10.10
C ALA A 403 0.06 -13.91 -10.87
N TYR A 404 -1.06 -14.36 -10.30
CA TYR A 404 -2.02 -15.23 -11.00
C TYR A 404 -2.70 -14.52 -12.19
N PHE A 405 -3.08 -13.24 -12.05
CA PHE A 405 -3.61 -12.44 -13.17
C PHE A 405 -2.60 -12.29 -14.32
N LEU A 406 -1.33 -12.02 -13.99
CA LEU A 406 -0.26 -11.85 -14.97
C LEU A 406 0.11 -13.19 -15.65
N GLY A 407 0.19 -14.27 -14.89
CA GLY A 407 0.37 -15.63 -15.41
C GLY A 407 -0.78 -16.05 -16.34
N GLY A 408 -2.03 -15.86 -15.92
CA GLY A 408 -3.21 -16.08 -16.74
C GLY A 408 -3.21 -15.23 -18.02
N THR A 409 -2.79 -13.97 -17.93
CA THR A 409 -2.62 -13.09 -19.10
C THR A 409 -1.58 -13.63 -20.08
N VAL A 410 -0.45 -14.17 -19.60
CA VAL A 410 0.57 -14.82 -20.43
C VAL A 410 0.02 -16.09 -21.07
N VAL A 411 -0.69 -16.95 -20.34
CA VAL A 411 -1.33 -18.17 -20.89
C VAL A 411 -2.33 -17.82 -21.99
N VAL A 412 -3.23 -16.85 -21.74
CA VAL A 412 -4.20 -16.37 -22.74
C VAL A 412 -3.51 -15.77 -23.96
N ALA A 413 -2.41 -15.03 -23.77
CA ALA A 413 -1.63 -14.48 -24.88
C ALA A 413 -0.94 -15.58 -25.71
N LEU A 414 -0.36 -16.59 -25.06
CA LEU A 414 0.28 -17.74 -25.73
C LEU A 414 -0.73 -18.60 -26.50
N VAL A 415 -1.87 -18.93 -25.90
CA VAL A 415 -2.95 -19.67 -26.57
C VAL A 415 -3.53 -18.86 -27.73
N THR A 416 -3.80 -17.56 -27.53
CA THR A 416 -4.30 -16.68 -28.61
C THR A 416 -3.29 -16.54 -29.75
N TRP A 417 -1.99 -16.50 -29.44
CA TRP A 417 -0.94 -16.52 -30.44
C TRP A 417 -0.89 -17.86 -31.18
N PHE A 418 -0.86 -18.99 -30.48
CA PHE A 418 -0.81 -20.32 -31.08
C PHE A 418 -1.99 -20.61 -32.01
N VAL A 419 -3.23 -20.30 -31.58
CA VAL A 419 -4.44 -20.47 -32.40
C VAL A 419 -4.40 -19.57 -33.64
N ARG A 420 -3.98 -18.30 -33.50
CA ARG A 420 -3.83 -17.40 -34.67
C ARG A 420 -2.75 -17.86 -35.64
N GLN A 421 -1.63 -18.32 -35.11
CA GLN A 421 -0.49 -18.86 -35.84
C GLN A 421 -0.82 -20.13 -36.63
N THR A 422 -1.73 -20.97 -36.13
CA THR A 422 -2.11 -22.24 -36.78
C THR A 422 -3.31 -22.12 -37.70
N TRP A 423 -4.26 -21.23 -37.43
CA TRP A 423 -5.54 -21.17 -38.17
C TRP A 423 -5.77 -19.89 -39.00
N ILE A 424 -5.01 -18.81 -38.79
CA ILE A 424 -5.37 -17.47 -39.30
C ILE A 424 -4.19 -16.71 -39.97
N TRP A 425 -2.95 -16.89 -39.52
CA TRP A 425 -1.80 -16.09 -39.94
C TRP A 425 -0.83 -16.91 -40.82
N PRO A 426 -0.75 -16.67 -42.15
CA PRO A 426 0.21 -17.37 -43.02
C PRO A 426 1.67 -16.94 -42.76
N GLU A 427 1.90 -15.70 -42.30
CA GLU A 427 3.23 -15.22 -41.93
C GLU A 427 3.65 -15.68 -40.53
N ARG A 428 4.71 -16.49 -40.47
CA ARG A 428 4.98 -17.35 -39.32
C ARG A 428 5.51 -16.69 -38.04
N ARG A 429 5.78 -15.37 -37.97
CA ARG A 429 6.46 -14.73 -36.80
C ARG A 429 6.07 -13.26 -36.53
N PRO A 430 4.92 -12.96 -35.89
CA PRO A 430 4.58 -11.60 -35.43
C PRO A 430 5.56 -10.99 -34.40
N PHE A 431 6.22 -11.85 -33.61
CA PHE A 431 7.14 -11.45 -32.53
C PHE A 431 8.57 -11.88 -32.84
N GLY A 432 9.36 -10.97 -33.42
CA GLY A 432 10.79 -11.20 -33.69
C GLY A 432 11.61 -11.42 -32.40
N ARG A 433 12.60 -12.32 -32.47
CA ARG A 433 13.34 -12.97 -31.36
C ARG A 433 13.49 -12.13 -30.07
N ARG A 434 14.00 -10.89 -30.15
CA ARG A 434 14.23 -10.01 -28.98
C ARG A 434 13.03 -9.87 -28.04
N MET A 435 11.79 -9.86 -28.56
CA MET A 435 10.59 -9.76 -27.71
C MET A 435 10.24 -11.07 -27.00
N VAL A 436 10.54 -12.22 -27.62
CA VAL A 436 10.42 -13.52 -26.95
C VAL A 436 11.47 -13.60 -25.85
N THR A 437 12.72 -13.21 -26.12
CA THR A 437 13.78 -13.10 -25.11
C THR A 437 13.38 -12.17 -23.96
N ALA A 438 12.82 -10.98 -24.24
CA ALA A 438 12.40 -10.03 -23.20
C ALA A 438 11.30 -10.58 -22.29
N ASN A 439 10.34 -11.33 -22.84
CA ASN A 439 9.29 -11.97 -22.01
C ASN A 439 9.78 -13.22 -21.28
N VAL A 440 10.67 -14.02 -21.87
CA VAL A 440 11.26 -15.18 -21.19
C VAL A 440 12.16 -14.72 -20.04
N VAL A 441 13.09 -13.79 -20.27
CA VAL A 441 13.98 -13.26 -19.23
C VAL A 441 13.19 -12.47 -18.17
N GLY A 442 12.25 -11.62 -18.58
CA GLY A 442 11.41 -10.87 -17.65
C GLY A 442 10.46 -11.75 -16.82
N GLY A 443 9.84 -12.77 -17.45
CA GLY A 443 8.99 -13.74 -16.76
C GLY A 443 9.76 -14.68 -15.83
N LEU A 444 10.97 -15.10 -16.21
CA LEU A 444 11.88 -15.85 -15.34
C LEU A 444 12.38 -15.00 -14.16
N LEU A 445 12.67 -13.71 -14.38
CA LEU A 445 13.01 -12.78 -13.28
C LEU A 445 11.83 -12.63 -12.32
N PHE A 446 10.61 -12.40 -12.83
CA PHE A 446 9.41 -12.27 -12.03
C PHE A 446 9.09 -13.54 -11.23
N GLY A 447 9.08 -14.71 -11.90
CA GLY A 447 8.84 -15.99 -11.25
C GLY A 447 9.95 -16.38 -10.26
N GLY A 448 11.21 -16.07 -10.58
CA GLY A 448 12.36 -16.30 -9.70
C GLY A 448 12.30 -15.44 -8.44
N VAL A 449 12.00 -14.14 -8.56
CA VAL A 449 11.77 -13.25 -7.41
C VAL A 449 10.58 -13.73 -6.59
N GLY A 450 9.46 -14.09 -7.23
CA GLY A 450 8.29 -14.63 -6.53
C GLY A 450 8.59 -15.91 -5.74
N LEU A 451 9.34 -16.85 -6.33
CA LEU A 451 9.73 -18.09 -5.66
C LEU A 451 10.72 -17.85 -4.50
N LEU A 452 11.73 -17.01 -4.70
CA LEU A 452 12.70 -16.64 -3.66
C LEU A 452 12.03 -15.94 -2.47
N LEU A 453 11.00 -15.14 -2.72
CA LEU A 453 10.19 -14.51 -1.67
C LEU A 453 9.21 -15.48 -1.00
N ALA A 454 8.76 -16.55 -1.68
CA ALA A 454 7.80 -17.50 -1.13
C ALA A 454 8.43 -18.57 -0.22
N ILE A 455 9.69 -18.97 -0.46
CA ILE A 455 10.39 -20.00 0.33
C ILE A 455 10.32 -19.75 1.86
N PRO A 456 10.57 -18.54 2.39
CA PRO A 456 10.43 -18.26 3.83
C PRO A 456 9.02 -18.50 4.37
N TYR A 457 7.97 -18.19 3.60
CA TYR A 457 6.58 -18.40 4.03
C TYR A 457 6.24 -19.90 4.07
N PHE A 458 6.78 -20.70 3.15
CA PHE A 458 6.65 -22.16 3.21
C PHE A 458 7.36 -22.75 4.44
N ASN A 459 8.58 -22.29 4.76
CA ASN A 459 9.28 -22.66 5.99
C ASN A 459 8.44 -22.29 7.23
N VAL A 460 7.80 -21.12 7.24
CA VAL A 460 6.90 -20.68 8.32
C VAL A 460 5.65 -21.57 8.42
N THR A 461 5.04 -22.01 7.32
CA THR A 461 3.91 -22.96 7.39
C THR A 461 4.34 -24.36 7.87
N GLU A 462 5.56 -24.80 7.58
CA GLU A 462 6.09 -26.08 8.10
C GLU A 462 6.40 -26.01 9.61
N LEU A 463 6.98 -24.90 10.09
CA LEU A 463 7.30 -24.68 11.51
C LEU A 463 6.08 -24.29 12.36
N HIS A 464 5.12 -23.57 11.76
CA HIS A 464 3.89 -23.11 12.41
C HIS A 464 2.64 -23.54 11.60
N PRO A 465 2.28 -24.84 11.53
CA PRO A 465 1.10 -25.28 10.75
C PRO A 465 -0.23 -24.65 11.21
N TYR A 466 -0.28 -24.15 12.44
CA TYR A 466 -1.41 -23.40 13.01
C TYR A 466 -1.50 -21.94 12.53
N ALA A 467 -0.56 -21.48 11.69
CA ALA A 467 -0.62 -20.20 10.99
C ALA A 467 -1.37 -20.28 9.64
N GLU A 468 -1.57 -21.49 9.10
CA GLU A 468 -2.48 -21.71 7.98
C GLU A 468 -3.91 -21.30 8.34
N ARG A 469 -4.67 -20.77 7.37
CA ARG A 469 -6.05 -20.33 7.60
C ARG A 469 -7.03 -21.48 7.37
N SER A 470 -8.08 -21.51 8.18
CA SER A 470 -9.25 -22.34 7.92
C SER A 470 -10.25 -21.62 7.03
N ILE A 471 -11.14 -22.37 6.37
CA ILE A 471 -12.29 -21.78 5.64
C ILE A 471 -13.24 -21.01 6.58
N GLY A 472 -13.23 -21.35 7.88
CA GLY A 472 -13.94 -20.60 8.93
C GLY A 472 -13.39 -19.17 9.08
N ASP A 473 -12.07 -19.00 9.10
CA ASP A 473 -11.42 -17.69 9.18
C ASP A 473 -11.79 -16.81 7.97
N ILE A 474 -11.76 -17.39 6.76
CA ILE A 474 -12.21 -16.69 5.54
C ILE A 474 -13.67 -16.26 5.69
N GLY A 475 -14.53 -17.06 6.33
CA GLY A 475 -15.94 -16.75 6.58
C GLY A 475 -16.18 -15.53 7.47
N ILE A 476 -15.27 -15.27 8.42
CA ILE A 476 -15.29 -14.07 9.28
C ILE A 476 -15.01 -12.82 8.43
N PHE A 477 -14.04 -12.87 7.52
CA PHE A 477 -13.66 -11.74 6.66
C PHE A 477 -14.38 -11.69 5.30
N SER A 478 -15.27 -12.64 5.00
CA SER A 478 -15.98 -12.71 3.71
C SER A 478 -17.16 -11.72 3.67
N PRO A 479 -17.13 -10.71 2.78
CA PRO A 479 -18.11 -9.64 2.75
C PRO A 479 -19.43 -10.05 2.09
N PRO A 480 -20.59 -9.65 2.64
CA PRO A 480 -21.87 -9.79 1.96
C PRO A 480 -21.99 -8.81 0.77
N ALA A 481 -22.94 -9.07 -0.14
CA ALA A 481 -23.13 -8.22 -1.32
C ALA A 481 -23.49 -6.75 -1.00
N SER A 482 -24.06 -6.47 0.19
CA SER A 482 -24.27 -5.11 0.69
C SER A 482 -22.96 -4.35 0.90
N GLY A 483 -21.84 -5.03 1.16
CA GLY A 483 -20.52 -4.41 1.31
C GLY A 483 -20.12 -3.56 0.10
N PHE A 484 -20.52 -3.95 -1.12
CA PHE A 484 -20.20 -3.19 -2.35
C PHE A 484 -20.97 -1.86 -2.50
N VAL A 485 -21.99 -1.62 -1.67
CA VAL A 485 -22.72 -0.33 -1.62
C VAL A 485 -22.52 0.40 -0.29
N THR A 486 -22.06 -0.28 0.77
CA THR A 486 -21.75 0.32 2.08
C THR A 486 -20.36 0.96 2.10
N ALA A 487 -20.27 2.15 2.68
CA ALA A 487 -19.04 2.93 2.76
C ALA A 487 -18.35 2.80 4.12
N PRO A 488 -17.02 2.94 4.20
CA PRO A 488 -16.31 3.05 5.46
C PRO A 488 -16.57 4.38 6.17
N ALA A 489 -16.31 4.42 7.48
CA ALA A 489 -16.54 5.60 8.33
C ALA A 489 -15.69 6.80 7.89
N GLU A 490 -14.51 6.52 7.32
CA GLU A 490 -13.51 7.46 6.86
C GLU A 490 -13.95 8.26 5.62
N SER A 491 -15.04 7.90 4.92
CA SER A 491 -15.56 8.68 3.79
C SER A 491 -16.35 9.89 4.27
N ARG A 492 -15.93 11.12 3.90
CA ARG A 492 -16.61 12.37 4.35
C ARG A 492 -18.06 12.51 3.90
N ILE A 493 -18.43 11.84 2.81
CA ILE A 493 -19.77 11.95 2.20
C ILE A 493 -20.66 10.79 2.64
N TRP A 494 -20.12 9.57 2.63
CA TRP A 494 -20.92 8.36 2.84
C TRP A 494 -20.78 7.76 4.24
N GLY A 495 -19.75 8.07 5.02
CA GLY A 495 -19.42 7.37 6.28
C GLY A 495 -20.48 7.48 7.38
N GLY A 496 -21.12 8.65 7.49
CA GLY A 496 -22.29 8.87 8.36
C GLY A 496 -23.60 8.39 7.73
N LEU A 497 -23.83 8.68 6.44
CA LEU A 497 -25.04 8.23 5.72
C LEU A 497 -25.20 6.70 5.69
N HIS A 498 -24.08 5.97 5.72
CA HIS A 498 -24.05 4.51 5.71
C HIS A 498 -23.80 3.90 7.10
N GLU A 499 -23.87 4.65 8.20
CA GLU A 499 -23.59 4.14 9.54
C GLU A 499 -24.43 2.91 9.92
N GLY A 500 -25.76 2.99 9.78
CA GLY A 500 -26.64 1.85 10.06
C GLY A 500 -26.43 0.65 9.12
N ALA A 501 -26.03 0.90 7.87
CA ALA A 501 -25.71 -0.15 6.91
C ALA A 501 -24.33 -0.78 7.15
N ARG A 502 -23.39 -0.02 7.73
CA ARG A 502 -22.06 -0.43 8.18
C ARG A 502 -22.15 -1.28 9.44
N ALA A 503 -22.94 -0.85 10.44
CA ALA A 503 -23.19 -1.57 11.69
C ALA A 503 -23.83 -2.97 11.51
N ALA A 504 -24.39 -3.27 10.34
CA ALA A 504 -24.90 -4.60 9.98
C ALA A 504 -23.84 -5.55 9.38
N LEU A 505 -22.59 -5.10 9.20
CA LEU A 505 -21.49 -5.91 8.68
C LEU A 505 -20.64 -6.48 9.83
N PRO A 506 -20.40 -7.81 9.91
CA PRO A 506 -19.65 -8.41 11.03
C PRO A 506 -18.23 -7.88 11.27
N TRP A 507 -17.56 -7.35 10.23
CA TRP A 507 -16.21 -6.79 10.36
C TRP A 507 -16.01 -5.59 9.43
N HIS A 508 -16.32 -4.38 9.90
CA HIS A 508 -16.41 -3.18 9.04
C HIS A 508 -15.19 -2.97 8.10
N PRO A 509 -13.91 -2.98 8.55
CA PRO A 509 -12.79 -2.47 7.75
C PRO A 509 -12.44 -3.28 6.49
N GLU A 510 -12.75 -4.58 6.49
CA GLU A 510 -12.51 -5.47 5.34
C GLU A 510 -13.80 -5.78 4.56
N MET A 511 -14.96 -5.23 4.98
CA MET A 511 -16.27 -5.47 4.36
C MET A 511 -16.93 -4.25 3.70
N THR A 512 -16.54 -3.02 4.04
CA THR A 512 -17.05 -1.81 3.37
C THR A 512 -16.35 -1.58 2.04
N LEU A 513 -16.89 -2.13 0.96
CA LEU A 513 -16.28 -2.27 -0.36
C LEU A 513 -16.84 -1.33 -1.45
N LEU A 514 -17.55 -0.25 -1.07
CA LEU A 514 -18.02 0.76 -2.02
C LEU A 514 -16.87 1.38 -2.84
N PRO A 515 -16.85 1.25 -4.19
CA PRO A 515 -15.83 1.86 -5.05
C PRO A 515 -16.23 3.26 -5.54
N GLY A 516 -17.44 3.72 -5.18
CA GLY A 516 -17.99 5.03 -5.49
C GLY A 516 -19.22 4.95 -6.40
N PHE A 517 -20.29 5.67 -6.05
CA PHE A 517 -21.49 5.74 -6.90
C PHE A 517 -21.27 6.58 -8.16
N VAL A 518 -20.38 7.59 -8.09
CA VAL A 518 -19.95 8.32 -9.29
C VAL A 518 -19.19 7.38 -10.22
N LEU A 519 -18.31 6.54 -9.67
CA LEU A 519 -17.63 5.51 -10.45
C LEU A 519 -18.61 4.51 -11.07
N TYR A 520 -19.58 3.97 -10.32
CA TYR A 520 -20.60 3.08 -10.86
C TYR A 520 -21.41 3.74 -11.99
N ALA A 521 -21.84 4.99 -11.83
CA ALA A 521 -22.57 5.73 -12.86
C ALA A 521 -21.73 5.97 -14.13
N LEU A 522 -20.45 6.34 -13.98
CA LEU A 522 -19.53 6.55 -15.10
C LEU A 522 -19.16 5.23 -15.80
N ALA A 523 -18.99 4.14 -15.07
CA ALA A 523 -18.71 2.82 -15.62
C ALA A 523 -19.92 2.23 -16.36
N ALA A 524 -21.14 2.41 -15.83
CA ALA A 524 -22.38 2.09 -16.53
C ALA A 524 -22.53 2.92 -17.80
N GLY A 525 -22.28 4.24 -17.73
CA GLY A 525 -22.17 5.10 -18.92
C GLY A 525 -21.17 4.58 -19.94
N GLY A 526 -20.02 4.07 -19.47
CA GLY A 526 -18.97 3.43 -20.27
C GLY A 526 -19.34 2.10 -20.92
N LEU A 527 -20.38 1.42 -20.47
CA LEU A 527 -20.92 0.23 -21.13
C LEU A 527 -21.65 0.62 -22.43
N PHE A 528 -22.42 1.71 -22.41
CA PHE A 528 -23.21 2.19 -23.55
C PHE A 528 -22.43 3.15 -24.46
N PHE A 529 -21.78 4.15 -23.89
CA PHE A 529 -21.02 5.18 -24.59
C PHE A 529 -19.54 5.06 -24.22
N SER A 530 -18.71 4.49 -25.11
CA SER A 530 -17.28 4.35 -24.85
C SER A 530 -16.46 4.24 -26.13
N VAL A 531 -15.20 4.66 -26.03
CA VAL A 531 -14.20 4.60 -27.09
C VAL A 531 -13.79 3.17 -27.50
N TRP A 532 -14.15 2.16 -26.69
CA TRP A 532 -13.83 0.76 -26.96
C TRP A 532 -14.98 0.01 -27.62
N ARG A 533 -14.66 -1.10 -28.28
CA ARG A 533 -15.63 -1.99 -28.96
C ARG A 533 -16.48 -2.72 -27.93
N LEU A 534 -17.75 -3.02 -28.24
CA LEU A 534 -18.68 -3.69 -27.33
C LEU A 534 -18.09 -4.94 -26.65
N ARG A 535 -17.43 -5.83 -27.42
CA ARG A 535 -16.74 -7.03 -26.89
C ARG A 535 -15.73 -6.71 -25.78
N GLN A 536 -15.03 -5.59 -25.86
CA GLN A 536 -14.04 -5.17 -24.86
C GLN A 536 -14.73 -4.65 -23.59
N ARG A 537 -15.84 -3.90 -23.74
CA ARG A 537 -16.65 -3.42 -22.60
C ARG A 537 -17.28 -4.59 -21.85
N LEU A 538 -17.80 -5.58 -22.56
CA LEU A 538 -18.37 -6.80 -21.98
C LEU A 538 -17.30 -7.66 -21.28
N LEU A 539 -16.07 -7.74 -21.80
CA LEU A 539 -14.96 -8.41 -21.11
C LEU A 539 -14.53 -7.67 -19.84
N LEU A 540 -14.48 -6.33 -19.86
CA LEU A 540 -14.23 -5.53 -18.65
C LEU A 540 -15.33 -5.74 -17.61
N LEU A 541 -16.61 -5.71 -18.02
CA LEU A 541 -17.76 -5.96 -17.15
C LEU A 541 -17.75 -7.39 -16.57
N ALA A 542 -17.44 -8.40 -17.38
CA ALA A 542 -17.30 -9.77 -16.90
C ALA A 542 -16.16 -9.89 -15.87
N GLY A 543 -15.04 -9.19 -16.08
CA GLY A 543 -13.96 -9.09 -15.10
C GLY A 543 -14.39 -8.41 -13.78
N VAL A 544 -15.20 -7.34 -13.84
CA VAL A 544 -15.80 -6.71 -12.64
C VAL A 544 -16.68 -7.72 -11.90
N VAL A 545 -17.60 -8.40 -12.60
CA VAL A 545 -18.50 -9.39 -11.97
C VAL A 545 -17.71 -10.54 -11.34
N VAL A 546 -16.75 -11.13 -12.05
CA VAL A 546 -15.91 -12.21 -11.52
C VAL A 546 -15.11 -11.75 -10.30
N THR A 547 -14.50 -10.56 -10.33
CA THR A 547 -13.67 -10.07 -9.21
C THR A 547 -14.50 -9.67 -8.00
N MET A 548 -15.71 -9.13 -8.18
CA MET A 548 -16.66 -8.91 -7.06
C MET A 548 -17.18 -10.24 -6.49
N VAL A 549 -17.50 -11.23 -7.34
CA VAL A 549 -17.93 -12.57 -6.89
C VAL A 549 -16.83 -13.30 -6.11
N LEU A 550 -15.57 -13.17 -6.53
CA LEU A 550 -14.43 -13.70 -5.76
C LEU A 550 -14.18 -12.89 -4.47
N ALA A 551 -14.39 -11.57 -4.49
CA ALA A 551 -14.25 -10.73 -3.30
C ALA A 551 -15.24 -11.08 -2.19
N MET A 552 -16.41 -11.66 -2.52
CA MET A 552 -17.38 -12.18 -1.54
C MET A 552 -16.90 -13.42 -0.77
N GLY A 553 -15.79 -14.06 -1.17
CA GLY A 553 -15.26 -15.24 -0.49
C GLY A 553 -16.29 -16.36 -0.35
N THR A 554 -16.56 -16.79 0.89
CA THR A 554 -17.53 -17.85 1.19
C THR A 554 -18.99 -17.37 1.23
N ARG A 555 -19.27 -16.06 1.20
CA ARG A 555 -20.66 -15.54 1.21
C ARG A 555 -21.42 -15.82 -0.09
N PHE A 556 -20.73 -16.10 -1.19
CA PHE A 556 -21.35 -16.41 -2.48
C PHE A 556 -21.39 -17.92 -2.70
N PHE A 557 -22.56 -18.56 -2.48
CA PHE A 557 -22.76 -20.02 -2.57
C PHE A 557 -21.71 -20.84 -1.80
N GLY A 558 -21.38 -20.44 -0.56
CA GLY A 558 -20.35 -21.11 0.26
C GLY A 558 -18.92 -20.91 -0.22
N GLY A 559 -18.71 -20.19 -1.34
CA GLY A 559 -17.43 -20.07 -2.02
C GLY A 559 -17.05 -21.30 -2.86
N THR A 560 -17.85 -22.38 -2.83
CA THR A 560 -17.53 -23.72 -3.36
C THR A 560 -17.16 -23.76 -4.84
N TRP A 561 -17.69 -22.84 -5.64
CA TRP A 561 -17.43 -22.74 -7.09
C TRP A 561 -16.67 -21.47 -7.48
N THR A 562 -16.14 -20.73 -6.50
CA THR A 562 -15.58 -19.38 -6.69
C THR A 562 -14.25 -19.20 -5.97
N TYR A 563 -14.26 -18.94 -4.66
CA TYR A 563 -13.04 -18.65 -3.89
C TYR A 563 -12.40 -19.92 -3.30
N VAL A 564 -13.20 -20.89 -2.86
CA VAL A 564 -12.71 -22.11 -2.19
C VAL A 564 -11.79 -22.95 -3.11
N PRO A 565 -12.10 -23.17 -4.41
CA PRO A 565 -11.18 -23.88 -5.31
C PRO A 565 -9.86 -23.14 -5.57
N LEU A 566 -9.79 -21.82 -5.32
CA LEU A 566 -8.51 -21.09 -5.34
C LEU A 566 -7.75 -21.39 -4.05
N PHE A 567 -8.43 -21.25 -2.91
CA PHE A 567 -7.89 -21.47 -1.57
C PHE A 567 -7.33 -22.89 -1.36
N GLU A 568 -8.06 -23.92 -1.80
CA GLU A 568 -7.73 -25.34 -1.59
C GLU A 568 -6.72 -25.92 -2.61
N HIS A 569 -6.53 -25.29 -3.77
CA HIS A 569 -5.78 -25.91 -4.89
C HIS A 569 -4.70 -25.03 -5.53
N LEU A 570 -4.69 -23.72 -5.30
CA LEU A 570 -3.69 -22.82 -5.86
C LEU A 570 -2.65 -22.43 -4.79
N PRO A 571 -1.35 -22.74 -4.98
CA PRO A 571 -0.30 -22.43 -4.01
C PRO A 571 -0.33 -20.97 -3.52
N GLY A 572 -0.27 -20.82 -2.19
CA GLY A 572 -0.25 -19.55 -1.46
C GLY A 572 -1.63 -18.94 -1.16
N TRP A 573 -2.72 -19.40 -1.79
CA TRP A 573 -4.05 -18.84 -1.49
C TRP A 573 -4.56 -19.22 -0.11
N ASN A 574 -4.09 -20.34 0.47
CA ASN A 574 -4.31 -20.73 1.87
C ASN A 574 -3.82 -19.68 2.90
N GLY A 575 -2.91 -18.77 2.51
CA GLY A 575 -2.49 -17.63 3.35
C GLY A 575 -3.43 -16.41 3.29
N LEU A 576 -4.32 -16.30 2.30
CA LEU A 576 -5.12 -15.09 2.06
C LEU A 576 -6.43 -15.11 2.88
N ARG A 577 -6.40 -14.52 4.09
CA ARG A 577 -7.58 -14.43 4.97
C ARG A 577 -8.71 -13.50 4.48
N THR A 578 -8.41 -12.47 3.68
CA THR A 578 -9.33 -11.34 3.42
C THR A 578 -9.68 -11.20 1.92
N PRO A 579 -10.72 -11.91 1.43
CA PRO A 579 -11.07 -11.94 0.01
C PRO A 579 -11.51 -10.57 -0.53
N GLY A 580 -12.06 -9.69 0.33
CA GLY A 580 -12.52 -8.34 -0.03
C GLY A 580 -11.46 -7.49 -0.74
N ARG A 581 -10.17 -7.72 -0.50
CA ARG A 581 -9.06 -7.02 -1.15
C ARG A 581 -9.00 -7.21 -2.68
N LEU A 582 -9.69 -8.24 -3.22
CA LEU A 582 -9.90 -8.41 -4.66
C LEU A 582 -10.75 -7.29 -5.30
N MET A 583 -11.45 -6.47 -4.50
CA MET A 583 -12.17 -5.27 -4.95
C MET A 583 -11.24 -4.26 -5.66
N LEU A 584 -9.93 -4.33 -5.43
CA LEU A 584 -8.91 -3.61 -6.19
C LEU A 584 -9.00 -3.83 -7.70
N TRP A 585 -9.30 -5.06 -8.13
CA TRP A 585 -9.45 -5.40 -9.55
C TRP A 585 -10.78 -4.90 -10.12
N ALA A 586 -11.87 -5.06 -9.37
CA ALA A 586 -13.18 -4.50 -9.75
C ALA A 586 -13.09 -2.97 -9.92
N THR A 587 -12.44 -2.29 -8.98
CA THR A 587 -12.20 -0.83 -9.01
C THR A 587 -11.39 -0.42 -10.24
N LEU A 588 -10.30 -1.13 -10.57
CA LEU A 588 -9.49 -0.84 -11.76
C LEU A 588 -10.29 -1.02 -13.06
N LEU A 589 -11.09 -2.09 -13.17
CA LEU A 589 -11.88 -2.40 -14.35
C LEU A 589 -13.08 -1.46 -14.53
N LEU A 590 -13.73 -1.03 -13.44
CA LEU A 590 -14.72 0.04 -13.41
C LEU A 590 -14.09 1.39 -13.83
N GLY A 591 -12.92 1.72 -13.28
CA GLY A 591 -12.19 2.95 -13.60
C GLY A 591 -11.79 3.01 -15.08
N LEU A 592 -11.44 1.86 -15.67
CA LEU A 592 -11.29 1.72 -17.11
C LEU A 592 -12.61 1.96 -17.86
N LEU A 593 -13.73 1.30 -17.51
CA LEU A 593 -15.02 1.54 -18.17
C LEU A 593 -15.41 3.03 -18.16
N ALA A 594 -15.27 3.70 -17.01
CA ALA A 594 -15.46 5.14 -16.86
C ALA A 594 -14.52 5.96 -17.76
N ALA A 595 -13.23 5.61 -17.82
CA ALA A 595 -12.26 6.25 -18.71
C ALA A 595 -12.63 6.12 -20.19
N GLY A 596 -13.20 4.99 -20.59
CA GLY A 596 -13.75 4.78 -21.93
C GLY A 596 -14.91 5.74 -22.25
N ALA A 597 -15.78 6.00 -21.27
CA ALA A 597 -16.90 6.95 -21.37
C ALA A 597 -16.43 8.40 -21.49
N ILE A 598 -15.56 8.83 -20.57
CA ILE A 598 -15.04 10.21 -20.55
C ILE A 598 -14.15 10.48 -21.77
N THR A 599 -13.48 9.47 -22.31
CA THR A 599 -12.80 9.58 -23.61
C THR A 599 -13.80 9.86 -24.73
N ALA A 600 -14.89 9.10 -24.85
CA ALA A 600 -15.90 9.32 -25.88
C ALA A 600 -16.59 10.70 -25.74
N LEU A 601 -16.81 11.17 -24.51
CA LEU A 601 -17.30 12.53 -24.23
C LEU A 601 -16.29 13.60 -24.70
N THR A 602 -15.03 13.49 -24.30
CA THR A 602 -13.99 14.48 -24.67
C THR A 602 -13.66 14.49 -26.16
N ASP A 603 -13.74 13.34 -26.84
CA ASP A 603 -13.63 13.26 -28.29
C ASP A 603 -14.80 14.03 -28.94
N ARG A 604 -16.06 13.74 -28.58
CA ARG A 604 -17.23 14.50 -29.07
C ARG A 604 -17.15 16.01 -28.78
N VAL A 605 -16.70 16.40 -27.59
CA VAL A 605 -16.54 17.81 -27.19
C VAL A 605 -15.50 18.54 -28.06
N ARG A 606 -14.39 17.87 -28.39
CA ARG A 606 -13.38 18.42 -29.31
C ARG A 606 -13.93 18.53 -30.72
N ASP A 607 -14.65 17.51 -31.20
CA ASP A 607 -15.18 17.48 -32.56
C ASP A 607 -16.27 18.56 -32.75
N LEU A 608 -17.11 18.81 -31.73
CA LEU A 608 -18.05 19.95 -31.67
C LEU A 608 -17.37 21.31 -31.54
N ALA A 609 -16.20 21.39 -30.89
CA ALA A 609 -15.42 22.63 -30.79
C ALA A 609 -14.71 22.96 -32.12
N ALA A 610 -14.24 21.96 -32.86
CA ALA A 610 -13.61 22.13 -34.16
C ALA A 610 -14.55 22.70 -35.24
N GLN A 611 -15.88 22.55 -35.05
CA GLN A 611 -16.92 23.13 -35.92
C GLN A 611 -17.26 24.60 -35.60
N ARG A 612 -16.59 25.23 -34.61
CA ARG A 612 -16.86 26.60 -34.17
C ARG A 612 -15.66 27.51 -34.39
N ILE A 613 -15.92 28.82 -34.44
CA ILE A 613 -14.90 29.86 -34.44
C ILE A 613 -15.11 30.72 -33.19
N PRO A 614 -14.12 30.86 -32.29
CA PRO A 614 -12.85 30.12 -32.24
C PRO A 614 -13.03 28.61 -32.05
N SER A 615 -12.09 27.81 -32.54
CA SER A 615 -12.13 26.34 -32.52
C SER A 615 -11.82 25.70 -31.14
N TRP A 616 -12.06 26.45 -30.07
CA TRP A 616 -11.77 26.07 -28.69
C TRP A 616 -13.08 25.75 -27.96
N PRO A 617 -13.13 24.70 -27.12
CA PRO A 617 -14.34 24.40 -26.34
C PRO A 617 -14.65 25.58 -25.41
N GLY A 618 -15.90 26.05 -25.44
CA GLY A 618 -16.40 27.10 -24.55
C GLY A 618 -16.39 26.68 -23.07
N PRO A 619 -16.57 27.61 -22.13
CA PRO A 619 -16.40 27.36 -20.69
C PRO A 619 -17.27 26.20 -20.19
N TRP A 620 -18.55 26.15 -20.59
CA TRP A 620 -19.47 25.06 -20.25
C TRP A 620 -19.04 23.68 -20.77
N LEU A 621 -18.46 23.61 -21.97
CA LEU A 621 -17.94 22.37 -22.56
C LEU A 621 -16.68 21.90 -21.83
N ARG A 622 -15.81 22.82 -21.39
CA ARG A 622 -14.65 22.50 -20.54
C ARG A 622 -15.13 21.98 -19.18
N LEU A 623 -16.06 22.69 -18.54
CA LEU A 623 -16.65 22.29 -17.25
C LEU A 623 -17.28 20.89 -17.33
N ALA A 624 -18.04 20.59 -18.37
CA ALA A 624 -18.62 19.26 -18.60
C ALA A 624 -17.57 18.14 -18.74
N THR A 625 -16.37 18.44 -19.24
CA THR A 625 -15.25 17.47 -19.28
C THR A 625 -14.43 17.37 -17.98
N LEU A 626 -14.53 18.38 -17.10
CA LEU A 626 -13.86 18.41 -15.78
C LEU A 626 -14.76 17.84 -14.66
N LEU A 627 -16.07 18.04 -14.74
CA LEU A 627 -17.04 17.64 -13.72
C LEU A 627 -16.95 16.15 -13.33
N PRO A 628 -16.79 15.17 -14.26
CA PRO A 628 -16.63 13.77 -13.89
C PRO A 628 -15.37 13.49 -13.06
N LEU A 629 -14.29 14.23 -13.30
CA LEU A 629 -13.08 14.14 -12.47
C LEU A 629 -13.34 14.74 -11.09
N LEU A 630 -13.93 15.95 -11.05
CA LEU A 630 -14.27 16.63 -9.80
C LEU A 630 -15.19 15.79 -8.90
N LEU A 631 -16.21 15.15 -9.47
CA LEU A 631 -17.17 14.35 -8.70
C LEU A 631 -16.51 13.11 -8.06
N VAL A 632 -15.63 12.40 -8.77
CA VAL A 632 -14.85 11.30 -8.18
C VAL A 632 -13.85 11.83 -7.15
N THR A 633 -13.13 12.91 -7.47
CA THR A 633 -12.21 13.59 -6.53
C THR A 633 -12.92 13.98 -5.23
N VAL A 634 -14.17 14.42 -5.30
CA VAL A 634 -15.01 14.75 -4.13
C VAL A 634 -15.49 13.49 -3.40
N GLU A 635 -15.93 12.45 -4.12
CA GLU A 635 -16.35 11.16 -3.54
C GLU A 635 -15.23 10.45 -2.75
N GLY A 636 -13.97 10.60 -3.17
CA GLY A 636 -12.79 10.06 -2.49
C GLY A 636 -12.27 10.86 -1.28
N LEU A 637 -12.93 11.94 -0.86
CA LEU A 637 -12.50 12.76 0.28
C LEU A 637 -12.64 11.99 1.60
N ASN A 638 -11.54 11.93 2.37
CA ASN A 638 -11.48 11.20 3.64
C ASN A 638 -11.41 12.09 4.88
N SER A 639 -11.94 11.58 5.98
CA SER A 639 -11.78 12.06 7.36
C SER A 639 -10.97 11.06 8.19
N THR A 640 -10.01 10.39 7.56
CA THR A 640 -9.09 9.45 8.22
C THR A 640 -8.37 10.17 9.38
N PRO A 641 -8.41 9.64 10.61
CA PRO A 641 -7.72 10.25 11.74
C PRO A 641 -6.21 10.08 11.66
N HIS A 642 -5.48 10.94 12.37
CA HIS A 642 -4.01 10.91 12.47
C HIS A 642 -3.57 11.03 13.93
N PRO A 643 -3.73 9.98 14.75
CA PRO A 643 -3.33 10.03 16.15
C PRO A 643 -1.82 10.19 16.32
N VAL A 644 -1.42 10.75 17.47
CA VAL A 644 -0.01 10.88 17.84
C VAL A 644 0.53 9.51 18.26
N VAL A 645 1.66 9.11 17.71
CA VAL A 645 2.33 7.84 18.02
C VAL A 645 2.96 7.94 19.42
N PRO A 646 2.74 6.96 20.31
CA PRO A 646 3.42 6.85 21.60
C PRO A 646 4.95 7.00 21.49
N SER A 647 5.51 7.92 22.28
CA SER A 647 6.95 8.15 22.34
C SER A 647 7.67 6.93 22.90
N GLN A 648 8.83 6.61 22.34
CA GLN A 648 9.69 5.53 22.83
C GLN A 648 10.08 5.76 24.32
N PRO A 649 9.87 4.77 25.21
CA PRO A 649 10.29 4.83 26.60
C PRO A 649 11.79 5.05 26.78
N ALA A 650 12.22 5.57 27.93
CA ALA A 650 13.64 5.82 28.21
C ALA A 650 14.45 4.51 28.28
N ALA A 651 13.91 3.47 28.91
CA ALA A 651 14.52 2.14 28.96
C ALA A 651 14.82 1.57 27.55
N MET A 652 13.91 1.74 26.60
CA MET A 652 14.04 1.27 25.20
C MET A 652 15.16 1.95 24.38
N ARG A 653 15.85 2.95 24.95
CA ARG A 653 17.07 3.59 24.39
C ARG A 653 18.35 3.28 25.16
N LEU A 654 18.25 2.83 26.41
CA LEU A 654 19.38 2.74 27.35
C LEU A 654 19.70 1.30 27.78
N VAL A 655 18.82 0.35 27.47
CA VAL A 655 18.94 -1.05 27.83
C VAL A 655 19.03 -1.88 26.55
N ASP A 656 20.05 -2.74 26.45
CA ASP A 656 20.22 -3.67 25.33
C ASP A 656 19.37 -4.94 25.49
N GLY A 657 19.17 -5.65 24.38
CA GLY A 657 18.47 -6.94 24.35
C GLY A 657 19.35 -8.15 24.74
N PRO A 658 18.80 -9.37 24.71
CA PRO A 658 17.39 -9.67 24.44
C PRO A 658 16.46 -9.26 25.59
N MET A 659 15.30 -8.71 25.27
CA MET A 659 14.35 -8.19 26.27
C MET A 659 12.88 -8.53 26.00
N LEU A 660 12.07 -8.49 27.05
CA LEU A 660 10.60 -8.50 26.97
C LEU A 660 10.06 -7.17 27.50
N VAL A 661 9.13 -6.56 26.78
CA VAL A 661 8.38 -5.38 27.23
C VAL A 661 6.98 -5.81 27.69
N LEU A 662 6.55 -5.30 28.84
CA LEU A 662 5.24 -5.57 29.44
C LEU A 662 4.48 -4.25 29.70
N PRO A 663 3.14 -4.21 29.51
CA PRO A 663 2.27 -5.29 29.02
C PRO A 663 2.54 -5.70 27.56
N SER A 664 2.30 -6.97 27.23
CA SER A 664 2.39 -7.50 25.85
C SER A 664 1.03 -7.98 25.34
N ASN A 665 0.65 -7.53 24.14
CA ASN A 665 -0.43 -8.08 23.33
C ASN A 665 -0.17 -7.74 21.85
N GLN A 666 -0.99 -8.26 20.93
CA GLN A 666 -0.76 -8.09 19.48
C GLN A 666 -0.64 -6.63 19.03
N SER A 667 -1.33 -5.69 19.68
CA SER A 667 -1.36 -4.28 19.29
C SER A 667 -0.29 -3.46 20.02
N LEU A 668 -0.08 -3.67 21.32
CA LEU A 668 1.01 -3.03 22.07
C LEU A 668 2.38 -3.42 21.51
N ASP A 669 2.57 -4.68 21.15
CA ASP A 669 3.84 -5.17 20.61
C ASP A 669 4.26 -4.46 19.31
N GLN A 670 3.33 -3.99 18.48
CA GLN A 670 3.63 -3.23 17.25
C GLN A 670 4.35 -1.89 17.56
N HIS A 671 4.11 -1.30 18.73
CA HIS A 671 4.87 -0.14 19.21
C HIS A 671 6.27 -0.54 19.65
N VAL A 672 6.42 -1.66 20.36
CA VAL A 672 7.72 -2.19 20.79
C VAL A 672 8.62 -2.47 19.59
N MET A 673 8.06 -3.03 18.52
CA MET A 673 8.74 -3.20 17.22
C MET A 673 9.18 -1.85 16.65
N LEU A 674 8.30 -0.85 16.56
CA LEU A 674 8.66 0.49 16.08
C LEU A 674 9.75 1.16 16.95
N TRP A 675 9.68 1.02 18.27
CA TRP A 675 10.64 1.55 19.23
C TRP A 675 12.03 0.89 19.11
N SER A 676 12.09 -0.40 18.80
CA SER A 676 13.36 -1.13 18.62
C SER A 676 14.18 -0.61 17.44
N THR A 677 13.59 0.12 16.48
CA THR A 677 14.29 0.67 15.28
C THR A 677 15.46 1.63 15.57
N THR A 678 15.73 1.92 16.85
CA THR A 678 16.88 2.71 17.32
C THR A 678 18.19 1.93 17.17
N HIS A 679 18.22 0.68 17.63
CA HIS A 679 19.39 -0.20 17.61
C HIS A 679 19.11 -1.60 17.05
N PHE A 680 17.83 -1.90 16.77
CA PHE A 680 17.31 -3.22 16.38
C PHE A 680 17.69 -4.33 17.37
N GLN A 681 17.66 -4.00 18.67
CA GLN A 681 17.86 -4.97 19.73
C GLN A 681 16.78 -6.06 19.74
N ASP A 682 17.14 -7.29 20.12
CA ASP A 682 16.22 -8.41 20.18
C ASP A 682 15.10 -8.16 21.21
N VAL A 683 13.85 -8.23 20.75
CA VAL A 683 12.64 -8.17 21.58
C VAL A 683 11.81 -9.44 21.41
N VAL A 684 11.32 -9.98 22.53
CA VAL A 684 10.39 -11.12 22.55
C VAL A 684 9.02 -10.73 21.98
N ASN A 685 8.64 -9.46 22.17
CA ASN A 685 7.40 -8.87 21.65
C ASN A 685 7.27 -9.03 20.12
N GLY A 686 6.04 -9.20 19.66
CA GLY A 686 5.71 -9.25 18.25
C GLY A 686 4.21 -9.17 17.97
N GLY A 687 3.82 -8.23 17.10
CA GLY A 687 2.47 -8.09 16.57
C GLY A 687 2.48 -8.25 15.05
N SER A 688 1.98 -9.38 14.53
CA SER A 688 2.10 -9.74 13.11
C SER A 688 0.86 -10.51 12.63
N GLY A 689 0.94 -11.20 11.47
CA GLY A 689 -0.18 -11.91 10.86
C GLY A 689 -0.76 -13.04 11.74
N PHE A 690 0.07 -13.65 12.59
CA PHE A 690 -0.33 -14.59 13.65
C PHE A 690 0.54 -14.37 14.90
N THR A 691 0.18 -15.00 16.02
CA THR A 691 1.03 -15.10 17.22
C THR A 691 1.63 -16.51 17.28
N PRO A 692 2.96 -16.68 17.32
CA PRO A 692 3.59 -17.98 17.56
C PRO A 692 3.29 -18.50 18.97
N ARG A 693 3.20 -19.82 19.15
CA ARG A 693 2.91 -20.44 20.45
C ARG A 693 3.91 -20.04 21.53
N GLN A 694 5.18 -19.85 21.19
CA GLN A 694 6.21 -19.42 22.15
C GLN A 694 5.89 -18.05 22.75
N LEU A 695 5.39 -17.09 21.96
CA LEU A 695 4.99 -15.78 22.46
C LEU A 695 3.68 -15.82 23.27
N ASP A 696 2.76 -16.73 22.93
CA ASP A 696 1.55 -16.96 23.73
C ASP A 696 1.87 -17.61 25.08
N ASP A 697 2.81 -18.56 25.09
CA ASP A 697 3.38 -19.16 26.31
C ASP A 697 4.09 -18.12 27.18
N VAL A 698 4.93 -17.24 26.59
CA VAL A 698 5.53 -16.09 27.31
C VAL A 698 4.46 -15.19 27.92
N ARG A 699 3.45 -14.76 27.12
CA ARG A 699 2.38 -13.88 27.60
C ARG A 699 1.55 -14.49 28.72
N ARG A 700 1.36 -15.82 28.70
CA ARG A 700 0.66 -16.57 29.75
C ARG A 700 1.50 -16.74 31.01
N VAL A 701 2.76 -17.14 30.87
CA VAL A 701 3.70 -17.34 32.01
C VAL A 701 4.03 -16.04 32.72
N THR A 702 4.08 -14.91 32.00
CA THR A 702 4.44 -13.60 32.60
C THR A 702 3.29 -12.89 33.30
N GLN A 703 2.06 -13.43 33.31
CA GLN A 703 0.93 -12.86 34.06
C GLN A 703 1.17 -12.82 35.59
N SER A 704 2.01 -13.72 36.12
CA SER A 704 2.43 -13.73 37.53
C SER A 704 3.80 -13.07 37.78
N PHE A 705 4.40 -12.42 36.77
CA PHE A 705 5.71 -11.79 36.91
C PHE A 705 5.68 -10.61 37.91
N PRO A 706 6.76 -10.38 38.69
CA PRO A 706 7.93 -11.23 38.86
C PRO A 706 7.67 -12.38 39.86
N ASP A 707 7.83 -13.62 39.39
CA ASP A 707 7.87 -14.82 40.22
C ASP A 707 8.99 -15.77 39.75
N GLN A 708 9.26 -16.83 40.51
CA GLN A 708 10.36 -17.76 40.19
C GLN A 708 10.14 -18.45 38.83
N THR A 709 8.91 -18.89 38.54
CA THR A 709 8.54 -19.61 37.31
C THR A 709 8.78 -18.77 36.06
N SER A 710 8.31 -17.51 36.07
CA SER A 710 8.47 -16.57 34.96
C SER A 710 9.91 -16.12 34.79
N VAL A 711 10.64 -15.86 35.88
CA VAL A 711 12.07 -15.53 35.83
C VAL A 711 12.90 -16.69 35.28
N GLU A 712 12.66 -17.93 35.71
CA GLU A 712 13.35 -19.12 35.18
C GLU A 712 13.00 -19.38 33.72
N TYR A 713 11.72 -19.28 33.34
CA TYR A 713 11.28 -19.46 31.95
C TYR A 713 11.92 -18.41 31.02
N LEU A 714 11.92 -17.13 31.40
CA LEU A 714 12.58 -16.07 30.63
C LEU A 714 14.10 -16.25 30.56
N ARG A 715 14.74 -16.75 31.63
CA ARG A 715 16.17 -17.14 31.61
C ARG A 715 16.45 -18.29 30.62
N THR A 716 15.60 -19.31 30.51
CA THR A 716 15.81 -20.40 29.52
C THR A 716 15.63 -19.94 28.08
N LEU A 717 14.79 -18.94 27.83
CA LEU A 717 14.69 -18.26 26.54
C LEU A 717 15.86 -17.31 26.24
N GLY A 718 16.75 -17.04 27.21
CA GLY A 718 17.89 -16.12 27.06
C GLY A 718 17.53 -14.63 27.22
N VAL A 719 16.33 -14.31 27.70
CA VAL A 719 15.89 -12.94 27.97
C VAL A 719 16.69 -12.37 29.14
N ARG A 720 17.31 -11.21 28.94
CA ARG A 720 18.17 -10.56 29.95
C ARG A 720 17.45 -9.49 30.74
N ASN A 721 16.56 -8.74 30.10
CA ASN A 721 15.90 -7.58 30.68
C ASN A 721 14.39 -7.67 30.47
N VAL A 722 13.60 -7.35 31.49
CA VAL A 722 12.15 -7.14 31.37
C VAL A 722 11.86 -5.67 31.62
N VAL A 723 11.18 -5.00 30.69
CA VAL A 723 10.87 -3.58 30.74
C VAL A 723 9.36 -3.43 30.97
N LEU A 724 8.97 -2.98 32.15
CA LEU A 724 7.58 -2.83 32.57
C LEU A 724 7.19 -1.34 32.50
N LEU A 725 6.23 -1.02 31.63
CA LEU A 725 5.84 0.36 31.32
C LEU A 725 4.84 0.90 32.35
N ARG A 726 5.22 1.91 33.16
CA ARG A 726 4.37 2.38 34.29
C ARG A 726 3.08 3.05 33.83
N ASP A 727 3.03 3.62 32.62
CA ASP A 727 1.85 4.26 32.02
C ASP A 727 0.74 3.25 31.62
N GLN A 728 1.08 1.97 31.48
CA GLN A 728 0.19 0.91 30.98
C GLN A 728 -0.16 -0.14 32.06
N LEU A 729 0.17 0.12 33.32
CA LEU A 729 -0.08 -0.82 34.42
C LEU A 729 -1.56 -0.94 34.82
N ALA A 730 -2.34 0.13 34.72
CA ALA A 730 -3.69 0.20 35.31
C ALA A 730 -4.63 -0.89 34.77
N GLY A 731 -5.18 -1.72 35.67
CA GLY A 731 -6.04 -2.84 35.34
C GLY A 731 -5.29 -4.11 34.88
N THR A 732 -3.97 -4.17 35.02
CA THR A 732 -3.14 -5.34 34.70
C THR A 732 -2.63 -6.04 35.96
N PRO A 733 -2.24 -7.34 35.90
CA PRO A 733 -1.67 -8.03 37.06
C PRO A 733 -0.46 -7.33 37.68
N TRP A 734 0.32 -6.64 36.84
CA TRP A 734 1.57 -5.98 37.23
C TRP A 734 1.36 -4.69 38.03
N GLU A 735 0.15 -4.13 38.08
CA GLU A 735 -0.18 -2.94 38.90
C GLU A 735 0.12 -3.17 40.39
N ILE A 736 -0.07 -4.41 40.86
CA ILE A 736 0.18 -4.80 42.26
C ILE A 736 1.62 -5.32 42.43
N THR A 737 2.18 -6.00 41.43
CA THR A 737 3.47 -6.70 41.56
C THR A 737 4.70 -5.86 41.22
N VAL A 738 4.54 -4.69 40.58
CA VAL A 738 5.64 -3.80 40.20
C VAL A 738 6.57 -3.45 41.37
N ASP A 739 5.98 -3.08 42.52
CA ASP A 739 6.71 -2.60 43.68
C ASP A 739 7.14 -3.73 44.66
N SER A 740 6.71 -4.98 44.42
CA SER A 740 7.11 -6.18 45.19
C SER A 740 8.64 -6.31 45.38
N PRO A 741 9.11 -6.88 46.51
CA PRO A 741 10.52 -7.27 46.65
C PRO A 741 10.91 -8.32 45.59
N VAL A 742 12.14 -8.26 45.09
CA VAL A 742 12.62 -9.19 44.03
C VAL A 742 13.96 -9.87 44.34
N ASP A 743 14.64 -9.51 45.44
CA ASP A 743 15.98 -10.00 45.76
C ASP A 743 16.04 -11.53 45.89
N PHE A 744 14.94 -12.15 46.35
CA PHE A 744 14.82 -13.61 46.51
C PHE A 744 14.75 -14.37 45.17
N LEU A 745 14.48 -13.70 44.05
CA LEU A 745 14.49 -14.27 42.69
C LEU A 745 15.89 -14.21 42.03
N GLY A 746 16.85 -13.55 42.69
CA GLY A 746 18.18 -13.27 42.14
C GLY A 746 18.14 -12.36 40.91
N ILE A 747 17.22 -11.40 40.88
CA ILE A 747 17.10 -10.37 39.84
C ILE A 747 17.27 -8.98 40.47
N THR A 748 17.65 -7.98 39.69
CA THR A 748 17.71 -6.59 40.16
C THR A 748 16.63 -5.74 39.50
N ARG A 749 16.12 -4.71 40.20
CA ARG A 749 15.12 -3.75 39.72
C ARG A 749 15.71 -2.35 39.68
N GLU A 750 15.54 -1.66 38.55
CA GLU A 750 16.03 -0.31 38.28
C GLU A 750 14.89 0.54 37.68
N GLU A 751 14.82 1.84 37.98
CA GLU A 751 13.84 2.73 37.38
C GLU A 751 14.50 3.62 36.32
N ILE A 752 14.03 3.54 35.07
CA ILE A 752 14.60 4.26 33.93
C ILE A 752 13.50 5.07 33.26
N GLY A 753 13.26 6.27 33.80
CA GLY A 753 12.28 7.23 33.31
C GLY A 753 10.84 6.80 33.57
N ASP A 754 10.15 6.40 32.52
CA ASP A 754 8.75 5.97 32.47
C ASP A 754 8.56 4.45 32.65
N ALA A 755 9.65 3.69 32.77
CA ALA A 755 9.62 2.23 32.88
C ALA A 755 10.46 1.69 34.05
N VAL A 756 10.03 0.57 34.59
CA VAL A 756 10.78 -0.26 35.55
C VAL A 756 11.49 -1.37 34.78
N VAL A 757 12.78 -1.55 35.02
CA VAL A 757 13.62 -2.53 34.34
C VAL A 757 14.08 -3.59 35.34
N TYR A 758 13.76 -4.85 35.04
CA TYR A 758 14.22 -6.01 35.81
C TYR A 758 15.33 -6.71 35.04
N ARG A 759 16.52 -6.81 35.62
CA ARG A 759 17.68 -7.49 35.02
C ARG A 759 17.72 -8.92 35.56
N LEU A 760 17.47 -9.90 34.70
CA LEU A 760 17.24 -11.31 35.08
C LEU A 760 18.54 -12.09 35.38
N PHE A 761 19.68 -11.56 34.97
CA PHE A 761 21.01 -12.07 35.32
C PHE A 761 21.76 -11.03 36.15
N ALA A 762 22.53 -11.48 37.14
CA ALA A 762 23.46 -10.61 37.86
C ALA A 762 24.56 -10.12 36.90
N ASP A 763 24.79 -8.81 36.87
CA ASP A 763 25.85 -8.23 36.05
C ASP A 763 27.22 -8.52 36.69
N PRO A 764 28.17 -9.17 35.97
CA PRO A 764 29.48 -9.53 36.53
C PRO A 764 30.35 -8.31 36.88
N SER A 765 29.96 -7.09 36.50
CA SER A 765 30.63 -5.85 36.91
C SER A 765 30.31 -5.40 38.34
N VAL A 766 29.22 -5.89 38.96
CA VAL A 766 28.80 -5.49 40.32
C VAL A 766 29.27 -6.52 41.35
N GLY A 767 30.59 -6.75 41.40
CA GLY A 767 31.19 -7.92 42.06
C GLY A 767 32.48 -7.66 42.86
N GLY A 768 32.54 -6.57 43.63
CA GLY A 768 33.65 -6.29 44.55
C GLY A 768 34.85 -5.58 43.89
N GLY A 769 35.33 -4.50 44.52
CA GLY A 769 36.40 -3.68 43.95
C GLY A 769 37.79 -4.32 44.10
N GLN A 770 38.47 -4.55 42.96
CA GLN A 770 39.93 -4.65 42.87
C GLN A 770 40.47 -3.76 41.73
N PRO A 771 41.74 -3.31 41.80
CA PRO A 771 42.24 -2.28 40.90
C PRO A 771 42.45 -2.77 39.47
N GLN A 772 42.14 -1.90 38.50
CA GLN A 772 42.39 -2.15 37.08
C GLN A 772 43.91 -2.12 36.79
N PRO A 773 44.47 -3.12 36.08
CA PRO A 773 45.81 -3.02 35.51
C PRO A 773 45.78 -2.15 34.24
N THR A 774 46.74 -1.23 34.13
CA THR A 774 46.81 -0.23 33.06
C THR A 774 47.05 -0.86 31.67
N PRO A 775 46.32 -0.46 30.60
CA PRO A 775 46.56 -1.00 29.27
C PRO A 775 47.80 -0.39 28.61
N THR A 776 48.85 -1.19 28.42
CA THR A 776 50.03 -0.84 27.61
C THR A 776 50.22 -1.84 26.47
N GLY A 777 49.97 -1.42 25.23
CA GLY A 777 50.24 -2.23 24.02
C GLY A 777 49.63 -1.65 22.75
N GLN A 778 50.41 -1.61 21.67
CA GLN A 778 49.94 -1.20 20.33
C GLN A 778 49.30 -2.38 19.57
N PRO A 779 48.46 -2.12 18.54
CA PRO A 779 47.73 -3.17 17.84
C PRO A 779 48.64 -4.02 16.94
N GLY A 780 48.75 -5.32 17.26
CA GLY A 780 49.31 -6.34 16.37
C GLY A 780 48.20 -7.00 15.54
N GLY A 781 48.37 -7.06 14.22
CA GLY A 781 47.39 -7.70 13.33
C GLY A 781 47.48 -9.23 13.36
N GLY A 782 46.35 -9.92 13.53
CA GLY A 782 46.24 -11.37 13.46
C GLY A 782 44.84 -11.81 13.05
N LEU A 783 44.74 -12.72 12.07
CA LEU A 783 43.47 -13.30 11.61
C LEU A 783 43.05 -14.46 12.54
N PRO A 784 41.81 -14.50 13.06
CA PRO A 784 41.33 -15.62 13.87
C PRO A 784 40.94 -16.81 12.99
N THR A 785 41.84 -17.76 12.80
CA THR A 785 41.55 -19.06 12.14
C THR A 785 41.09 -20.11 13.16
N SER A 786 39.78 -20.25 13.37
CA SER A 786 39.21 -21.39 14.10
C SER A 786 37.75 -21.67 13.70
N LEU A 787 37.53 -22.64 12.81
CA LEU A 787 36.23 -23.26 12.56
C LEU A 787 36.06 -24.49 13.48
N PRO A 788 34.96 -24.61 14.24
CA PRO A 788 34.67 -25.83 15.00
C PRO A 788 34.17 -26.94 14.06
N SER A 789 35.03 -27.92 13.76
CA SER A 789 34.70 -29.07 12.92
C SER A 789 34.04 -30.20 13.72
N ASN A 790 32.75 -30.48 13.49
CA ASN A 790 32.09 -31.71 13.93
C ASN A 790 30.93 -32.09 12.99
N LEU A 791 31.16 -33.07 12.12
CA LEU A 791 30.16 -33.73 11.28
C LEU A 791 30.53 -35.22 11.11
N PRO A 792 29.69 -36.18 11.51
CA PRO A 792 29.88 -37.59 11.18
C PRO A 792 29.36 -37.88 9.75
N SER A 793 30.25 -38.31 8.85
CA SER A 793 29.89 -38.72 7.49
C SER A 793 29.82 -40.25 7.35
N GLY A 794 28.64 -40.80 7.04
CA GLY A 794 28.41 -42.25 6.86
C GLY A 794 27.56 -42.56 5.62
N LEU A 795 28.22 -43.07 4.57
CA LEU A 795 27.69 -43.48 3.25
C LEU A 795 26.96 -44.85 3.30
N PRO A 796 26.35 -45.39 2.19
CA PRO A 796 26.09 -44.82 0.84
C PRO A 796 24.64 -45.01 0.30
N THR A 797 24.37 -44.46 -0.90
CA THR A 797 23.16 -44.69 -1.73
C THR A 797 23.22 -45.98 -2.56
N ASN A 798 22.10 -46.71 -2.75
CA ASN A 798 21.56 -47.21 -4.05
C ASN A 798 20.54 -48.38 -3.96
N LEU A 799 19.84 -48.62 -5.09
CA LEU A 799 18.99 -49.77 -5.49
C LEU A 799 17.49 -49.76 -5.06
N PRO A 800 16.57 -50.39 -5.85
CA PRO A 800 15.31 -49.72 -6.19
C PRO A 800 14.00 -50.56 -6.18
N SER A 801 12.91 -49.92 -6.60
CA SER A 801 11.71 -50.48 -7.25
C SER A 801 10.86 -51.54 -6.53
N GLY A 802 9.83 -51.06 -5.83
CA GLY A 802 8.42 -51.45 -6.01
C GLY A 802 7.95 -52.88 -5.69
N LEU A 803 6.85 -52.96 -4.92
CA LEU A 803 5.56 -53.59 -5.29
C LEU A 803 4.50 -53.26 -4.19
N PRO A 804 3.18 -53.38 -4.46
CA PRO A 804 2.11 -52.93 -3.54
C PRO A 804 1.41 -54.07 -2.79
N THR A 805 0.68 -53.76 -1.72
CA THR A 805 -0.55 -54.49 -1.36
C THR A 805 -1.55 -53.72 -0.47
N SER A 806 -2.78 -53.67 -0.98
CA SER A 806 -4.07 -53.84 -0.28
C SER A 806 -4.10 -54.92 0.83
N LEU A 807 -5.04 -55.03 1.79
CA LEU A 807 -6.48 -54.64 1.85
C LEU A 807 -6.91 -54.47 3.36
N PRO A 808 -8.15 -54.71 3.89
CA PRO A 808 -8.69 -53.91 5.01
C PRO A 808 -8.96 -54.72 6.30
N THR A 809 -9.57 -54.08 7.31
CA THR A 809 -10.42 -54.76 8.30
C THR A 809 -11.67 -53.94 8.63
N ASN A 810 -12.81 -54.31 8.04
CA ASN A 810 -14.13 -54.01 8.61
C ASN A 810 -14.57 -55.22 9.45
N LEU A 811 -15.01 -55.00 10.69
CA LEU A 811 -15.81 -55.97 11.44
C LEU A 811 -16.96 -55.22 12.17
N PRO A 812 -18.22 -55.67 12.07
CA PRO A 812 -19.37 -54.91 12.55
C PRO A 812 -19.87 -55.35 13.94
N THR A 813 -20.63 -54.48 14.60
CA THR A 813 -21.40 -54.78 15.82
C THR A 813 -22.87 -54.33 15.69
N GLY A 814 -23.63 -55.02 14.82
CA GLY A 814 -25.09 -55.17 14.97
C GLY A 814 -25.34 -56.53 15.64
N LEU A 815 -26.33 -56.71 16.53
CA LEU A 815 -27.77 -56.78 16.29
C LEU A 815 -28.46 -57.12 17.65
N PRO A 816 -29.81 -57.09 17.79
CA PRO A 816 -30.81 -56.33 17.04
C PRO A 816 -31.79 -55.53 17.93
N THR A 817 -32.39 -54.53 17.29
CA THR A 817 -33.56 -53.73 17.68
C THR A 817 -34.75 -54.47 18.32
N ARG A 818 -35.50 -53.74 19.14
CA ARG A 818 -36.95 -53.61 18.91
C ARG A 818 -37.39 -52.15 19.06
#